data_AF-A0A5E3XQ14-F1
#
_entry.id   AF-A0A5E3XQ14-F1
#
_cell.length_a   1.000
_cell.length_b   1.000
_cell.length_c   1.000
_cell.angle_alpha   90.00
_cell.angle_beta   90.00
_cell.angle_gamma   90.00
#
_symmetry.space_group_name_H-M   'P 1'
#
loop_
_entity.id
_entity.type
_entity.pdbx_description
1 polymer ?
#
loop_
_entity_poly.entity_id
_entity_poly.type
_entity_poly.pdbx_seq_one_letter_code
_entity_poly.pdbx_strand_id
1 'polypeptide(L)'
;MGQRHQVYVIARVRRKDETTGHRRCVAAYHHQWCYGRTALQLLSRFLKLISQPDNAQMIRREIANVQGNWGEVPAPPAYAPRSREDYVPCPFIAYLLQLSWNVNLDDDPVYVAGTTFSNAVLDARMETSQGDNNDGITVIDVTDPANPSYCFNAIGGPPLTAEQYVRQYYPQTVDLATIDESVLEDKEGLSDDVATERMVMQTISALEAVPLMSIDLLVEAWPREYTRARKKMVAAGTYVPSDAVSQDDAVPATSTISDAPLPPQPDMPSLAGTPFRKAVLHAASTGDIKPVEDSPSVPGQTEIALSALRELTPSPEAAAGLLSLVIGRDSRNVDALDLSDIELSPTAILGLVKAVGGALVKLDLTGNSQVAIHDLENILHAAPNLRQLTIFDCPLVSDEDIYGLLASSPKSVYPLEFIGHNAFFRRARDARPSCPYTPAFTCIIGTPMRGQPLITSLPYFTPSRLLRSLYTLLKPVAAVSGALTSSASARDPRVSMLALSGSQLFGSSALPHAAFTTWFGDAATVTDAIRVAEGQEPDPSGLRANTQRIMLIPQASTSWDGWLLMIQPPSYFSPAGFAIARKRPVVPSTDAEAVENAALDLEVFSFPDFIRTLEEEGRPAPPAEDVAALASVIESVFPADARFDSAGAVEFLKEAMMMSRAFGSF
;
A
#
# COMPACT_ATOMS: atom_id res chain seq x y z
N MET A 1 -10.85 -27.28 10.94
CA MET A 1 -11.37 -26.16 10.13
C MET A 1 -11.38 -24.95 11.05
N GLY A 2 -10.66 -23.88 10.70
CA GLY A 2 -10.53 -22.70 11.58
C GLY A 2 -11.75 -21.79 11.55
N GLN A 3 -11.79 -20.84 12.47
CA GLN A 3 -12.70 -19.69 12.38
C GLN A 3 -12.31 -18.84 11.18
N ARG A 4 -13.32 -18.43 10.41
CA ARG A 4 -13.19 -17.70 9.16
C ARG A 4 -13.93 -16.40 9.34
N HIS A 5 -13.30 -15.30 8.97
CA HIS A 5 -13.85 -13.96 9.03
C HIS A 5 -13.72 -13.31 7.67
N GLN A 6 -14.71 -12.52 7.29
CA GLN A 6 -14.70 -11.81 6.01
C GLN A 6 -14.78 -10.32 6.23
N VAL A 7 -14.05 -9.59 5.40
CA VAL A 7 -13.98 -8.13 5.45
C VAL A 7 -14.49 -7.62 4.12
N TYR A 8 -15.45 -6.70 4.18
CA TYR A 8 -16.03 -6.06 3.01
C TYR A 8 -15.80 -4.56 3.11
N VAL A 9 -15.21 -4.00 2.07
CA VAL A 9 -15.10 -2.55 1.90
C VAL A 9 -16.11 -2.12 0.86
N ILE A 10 -16.97 -1.17 1.25
CA ILE A 10 -17.99 -0.59 0.39
C ILE A 10 -17.65 0.87 0.08
N ALA A 11 -18.09 1.32 -1.09
CA ALA A 11 -18.04 2.72 -1.48
C ALA A 11 -19.23 3.05 -2.38
N ARG A 12 -19.64 4.32 -2.42
CA ARG A 12 -20.70 4.78 -3.34
C ARG A 12 -20.16 4.89 -4.76
N VAL A 13 -20.57 3.96 -5.62
CA VAL A 13 -20.13 3.85 -7.02
C VAL A 13 -21.34 3.68 -7.94
N ARG A 14 -21.21 4.07 -9.22
CA ARG A 14 -22.25 3.93 -10.24
C ARG A 14 -22.02 2.75 -11.17
N ARG A 15 -23.10 2.12 -11.62
CA ARG A 15 -23.09 1.33 -12.86
C ARG A 15 -23.30 2.24 -14.07
N LYS A 16 -23.08 1.71 -15.27
CA LYS A 16 -23.14 2.46 -16.54
C LYS A 16 -24.49 3.14 -16.79
N ASP A 17 -25.56 2.51 -16.34
CA ASP A 17 -26.95 2.93 -16.51
C ASP A 17 -27.50 3.72 -15.31
N GLU A 18 -26.68 4.00 -14.30
CA GLU A 18 -27.11 4.67 -13.07
C GLU A 18 -26.74 6.15 -13.06
N THR A 19 -27.74 7.00 -12.81
CA THR A 19 -27.53 8.43 -12.56
C THR A 19 -27.05 8.69 -11.14
N THR A 20 -27.61 7.94 -10.18
CA THR A 20 -27.28 8.00 -8.75
C THR A 20 -26.36 6.83 -8.38
N GLY A 21 -25.25 7.11 -7.70
CA GLY A 21 -24.41 6.04 -7.15
C GLY A 21 -25.09 5.34 -5.98
N HIS A 22 -24.81 4.04 -5.84
CA HIS A 22 -25.17 3.26 -4.66
C HIS A 22 -23.93 2.73 -3.98
N ARG A 23 -23.99 2.54 -2.67
CA ARG A 23 -22.97 1.79 -1.93
C ARG A 23 -22.88 0.38 -2.47
N ARG A 24 -21.67 -0.05 -2.82
CA ARG A 24 -21.37 -1.39 -3.30
C ARG A 24 -20.04 -1.85 -2.76
N CYS A 25 -19.88 -3.16 -2.64
CA CYS A 25 -18.57 -3.71 -2.33
C CYS A 25 -17.59 -3.43 -3.46
N VAL A 26 -16.44 -2.87 -3.10
CA VAL A 26 -15.34 -2.51 -4.00
C VAL A 26 -14.07 -3.31 -3.70
N ALA A 27 -13.97 -3.89 -2.51
CA ALA A 27 -12.99 -4.90 -2.16
C ALA A 27 -13.57 -5.84 -1.10
N ALA A 28 -13.24 -7.12 -1.19
CA ALA A 28 -13.59 -8.12 -0.20
C ALA A 28 -12.39 -9.02 0.08
N TYR A 29 -12.23 -9.43 1.34
CA TYR A 29 -11.07 -10.16 1.79
C TYR A 29 -11.47 -11.23 2.82
N HIS A 30 -10.82 -12.38 2.76
CA HIS A 30 -11.00 -13.50 3.65
C HIS A 30 -9.80 -13.64 4.58
N HIS A 31 -10.06 -13.83 5.87
CA HIS A 31 -9.02 -14.08 6.85
C HIS A 31 -9.35 -15.32 7.70
N GLN A 32 -8.36 -16.19 7.90
CA GLN A 32 -8.48 -17.35 8.79
C GLN A 32 -7.96 -17.00 10.18
N TRP A 33 -8.64 -17.49 11.22
CA TRP A 33 -8.27 -17.25 12.63
C TRP A 33 -8.32 -15.77 13.05
N CYS A 34 -9.19 -14.97 12.41
CA CYS A 34 -9.50 -13.61 12.85
C CYS A 34 -10.85 -13.63 13.56
N TYR A 35 -10.88 -13.27 14.83
CA TYR A 35 -12.10 -13.19 15.65
C TYR A 35 -11.83 -12.35 16.90
N GLY A 36 -12.88 -11.97 17.63
CA GLY A 36 -12.75 -11.23 18.89
C GLY A 36 -11.86 -9.99 18.79
N ARG A 37 -10.89 -9.85 19.71
CA ARG A 37 -9.98 -8.68 19.79
C ARG A 37 -9.15 -8.48 18.53
N THR A 38 -8.71 -9.56 17.89
CA THR A 38 -7.88 -9.48 16.69
C THR A 38 -8.61 -8.74 15.57
N ALA A 39 -9.90 -9.01 15.34
CA ALA A 39 -10.67 -8.32 14.31
C ALA A 39 -10.74 -6.79 14.53
N LEU A 40 -10.85 -6.35 15.79
CA LEU A 40 -10.84 -4.93 16.17
C LEU A 40 -9.46 -4.28 15.92
N GLN A 41 -8.38 -4.99 16.28
CA GLN A 41 -7.01 -4.50 16.06
C GLN A 41 -6.71 -4.33 14.57
N LEU A 42 -7.05 -5.32 13.74
CA LEU A 42 -6.83 -5.26 12.29
C LEU A 42 -7.67 -4.15 11.63
N LEU A 43 -8.93 -3.99 12.06
CA LEU A 43 -9.77 -2.87 11.61
C LEU A 43 -9.16 -1.51 11.98
N SER A 44 -8.70 -1.34 13.22
CA SER A 44 -8.04 -0.10 13.67
C SER A 44 -6.81 0.24 12.82
N ARG A 45 -5.99 -0.77 12.45
CA ARG A 45 -4.84 -0.61 11.55
C ARG A 45 -5.28 -0.14 10.16
N PHE A 46 -6.30 -0.76 9.58
CA PHE A 46 -6.80 -0.34 8.27
C PHE A 46 -7.33 1.08 8.24
N LEU A 47 -8.15 1.44 9.24
CA LEU A 47 -8.72 2.78 9.34
C LEU A 47 -7.61 3.85 9.37
N LYS A 48 -6.48 3.53 9.99
CA LYS A 48 -5.30 4.42 10.01
C LYS A 48 -4.53 4.45 8.70
N LEU A 49 -4.37 3.31 8.04
CA LEU A 49 -3.79 3.26 6.69
C LEU A 49 -4.61 4.08 5.70
N ILE A 50 -5.94 3.94 5.70
CA ILE A 50 -6.79 4.71 4.77
C ILE A 50 -6.88 6.20 5.12
N SER A 51 -6.63 6.57 6.38
CA SER A 51 -6.61 7.97 6.82
C SER A 51 -5.34 8.70 6.41
N GLN A 52 -4.30 7.99 5.94
CA GLN A 52 -3.09 8.63 5.43
C GLN A 52 -3.42 9.44 4.16
N PRO A 53 -3.00 10.71 4.04
CA PRO A 53 -3.35 11.55 2.90
C PRO A 53 -3.08 10.90 1.54
N ASP A 54 -1.89 10.34 1.36
CA ASP A 54 -1.46 9.68 0.12
C ASP A 54 -2.31 8.44 -0.19
N ASN A 55 -2.64 7.63 0.83
CA ASN A 55 -3.49 6.45 0.64
C ASN A 55 -4.96 6.85 0.40
N ALA A 56 -5.46 7.86 1.10
CA ALA A 56 -6.81 8.41 0.93
C ALA A 56 -7.01 8.93 -0.51
N GLN A 57 -6.01 9.64 -1.05
CA GLN A 57 -5.99 10.09 -2.43
C GLN A 57 -6.11 8.90 -3.40
N MET A 58 -5.28 7.88 -3.22
CA MET A 58 -5.34 6.66 -4.02
C MET A 58 -6.69 5.94 -3.94
N ILE A 59 -7.30 5.89 -2.75
CA ILE A 59 -8.64 5.30 -2.54
C ILE A 59 -9.71 6.09 -3.30
N ARG A 60 -9.73 7.42 -3.19
CA ARG A 60 -10.69 8.28 -3.92
C ARG A 60 -10.56 8.06 -5.41
N ARG A 61 -9.32 7.96 -5.91
CA ARG A 61 -9.02 7.72 -7.30
C ARG A 61 -9.50 6.35 -7.79
N GLU A 62 -9.27 5.28 -7.03
CA GLU A 62 -9.82 3.96 -7.38
C GLU A 62 -11.36 3.97 -7.41
N ILE A 63 -12.00 4.60 -6.44
CA ILE A 63 -13.45 4.76 -6.40
C ILE A 63 -13.93 5.51 -7.65
N ALA A 64 -13.22 6.55 -8.06
CA ALA A 64 -13.51 7.35 -9.24
C ALA A 64 -13.41 6.54 -10.54
N ASN A 65 -12.35 5.73 -10.68
CA ASN A 65 -12.12 4.89 -11.85
C ASN A 65 -13.20 3.81 -12.04
N VAL A 66 -13.88 3.44 -10.95
CA VAL A 66 -14.97 2.48 -10.95
C VAL A 66 -16.33 3.15 -11.23
N GLN A 67 -16.43 4.48 -11.18
CA GLN A 67 -17.67 5.19 -11.46
C GLN A 67 -18.17 4.92 -12.88
N GLY A 68 -19.38 4.38 -12.99
CA GLY A 68 -20.00 4.04 -14.26
C GLY A 68 -19.59 2.67 -14.82
N ASN A 69 -18.65 1.97 -14.18
CA ASN A 69 -18.12 0.69 -14.66
C ASN A 69 -18.24 -0.43 -13.61
N TRP A 70 -18.91 -0.19 -12.47
CA TRP A 70 -19.04 -1.21 -11.44
C TRP A 70 -19.80 -2.44 -11.95
N GLY A 71 -19.25 -3.63 -11.70
CA GLY A 71 -19.82 -4.91 -12.10
C GLY A 71 -19.50 -5.34 -13.53
N GLU A 72 -18.93 -4.44 -14.36
CA GLU A 72 -18.41 -4.80 -15.67
C GLU A 72 -17.10 -5.56 -15.47
N VAL A 73 -17.09 -6.85 -15.80
CA VAL A 73 -15.84 -7.61 -15.91
C VAL A 73 -15.25 -7.28 -17.27
N PRO A 74 -14.02 -6.75 -17.37
CA PRO A 74 -13.34 -6.66 -18.65
C PRO A 74 -13.42 -8.00 -19.35
N ALA A 75 -13.74 -8.01 -20.65
CA ALA A 75 -13.77 -9.27 -21.40
C ALA A 75 -12.44 -9.98 -21.17
N PRO A 76 -12.43 -11.23 -20.63
CA PRO A 76 -11.18 -11.92 -20.41
C PRO A 76 -10.44 -12.01 -21.76
N PRO A 77 -9.11 -11.85 -21.78
CA PRO A 77 -8.36 -12.03 -23.01
C PRO A 77 -8.72 -13.40 -23.60
N ALA A 78 -8.87 -13.48 -24.92
CA ALA A 78 -9.43 -14.65 -25.62
C ALA A 78 -8.75 -15.99 -25.30
N TYR A 79 -7.56 -15.94 -24.70
CA TYR A 79 -6.70 -17.07 -24.36
C TYR A 79 -6.70 -17.46 -22.87
N ALA A 80 -7.32 -16.69 -21.98
CA ALA A 80 -7.37 -17.06 -20.56
C ALA A 80 -8.43 -18.16 -20.34
N PRO A 81 -8.08 -19.30 -19.72
CA PRO A 81 -9.08 -20.27 -19.29
C PRO A 81 -10.12 -19.55 -18.42
N ARG A 82 -11.40 -19.95 -18.52
CA ARG A 82 -12.51 -19.38 -17.74
C ARG A 82 -12.42 -19.69 -16.23
N SER A 83 -11.22 -19.71 -15.63
CA SER A 83 -11.13 -19.57 -14.19
C SER A 83 -11.79 -18.25 -13.85
N ARG A 84 -12.78 -18.31 -12.96
CA ARG A 84 -13.54 -17.17 -12.49
C ARG A 84 -12.57 -16.24 -11.76
N GLU A 85 -11.92 -15.33 -12.47
CA GLU A 85 -11.13 -14.29 -11.84
C GLU A 85 -12.06 -13.48 -10.95
N ASP A 86 -11.74 -13.40 -9.66
CA ASP A 86 -12.51 -12.59 -8.73
C ASP A 86 -12.55 -11.14 -9.23
N TYR A 87 -13.74 -10.56 -9.25
CA TYR A 87 -13.89 -9.16 -9.59
C TYR A 87 -13.39 -8.28 -8.43
N VAL A 88 -12.23 -7.64 -8.62
CA VAL A 88 -11.60 -6.75 -7.64
C VAL A 88 -11.46 -5.37 -8.27
N PRO A 89 -12.50 -4.52 -8.21
CA PRO A 89 -12.53 -3.24 -8.93
C PRO A 89 -11.58 -2.19 -8.33
N CYS A 90 -11.23 -2.32 -7.05
CA CYS A 90 -10.29 -1.44 -6.36
C CYS A 90 -9.13 -2.27 -5.76
N PRO A 91 -8.15 -2.69 -6.60
CA PRO A 91 -7.01 -3.49 -6.16
C PRO A 91 -6.16 -2.86 -5.06
N PHE A 92 -6.01 -1.53 -5.01
CA PHE A 92 -5.27 -0.84 -3.95
C PHE A 92 -6.01 -0.90 -2.61
N ILE A 93 -7.33 -0.67 -2.58
CA ILE A 93 -8.14 -0.89 -1.38
C ILE A 93 -8.00 -2.35 -0.89
N ALA A 94 -8.10 -3.32 -1.80
CA ALA A 94 -7.91 -4.73 -1.45
C ALA A 94 -6.50 -5.02 -0.93
N TYR A 95 -5.49 -4.36 -1.47
CA TYR A 95 -4.11 -4.48 -1.02
C TYR A 95 -3.91 -3.89 0.38
N LEU A 96 -4.53 -2.75 0.69
CA LEU A 96 -4.52 -2.19 2.05
C LEU A 96 -5.17 -3.15 3.05
N LEU A 97 -6.26 -3.85 2.67
CA LEU A 97 -6.82 -4.94 3.48
C LEU A 97 -5.81 -6.06 3.69
N GLN A 98 -5.09 -6.48 2.65
CA GLN A 98 -4.05 -7.51 2.82
C GLN A 98 -3.02 -7.08 3.87
N LEU A 99 -2.48 -5.86 3.76
CA LEU A 99 -1.45 -5.40 4.67
C LEU A 99 -1.95 -5.31 6.12
N SER A 100 -3.07 -4.62 6.34
CA SER A 100 -3.58 -4.40 7.69
C SER A 100 -4.14 -5.64 8.38
N TRP A 101 -4.63 -6.64 7.64
CA TRP A 101 -5.15 -7.88 8.24
C TRP A 101 -4.11 -8.98 8.41
N ASN A 102 -3.01 -8.98 7.66
CA ASN A 102 -2.12 -10.15 7.62
C ASN A 102 -0.72 -9.88 8.15
N VAL A 103 -0.34 -8.63 8.42
CA VAL A 103 1.01 -8.34 8.91
C VAL A 103 1.04 -7.10 9.80
N ASN A 104 1.78 -7.17 10.90
CA ASN A 104 2.27 -6.01 11.63
C ASN A 104 3.70 -6.24 12.10
N LEU A 105 4.62 -5.55 11.44
CA LEU A 105 6.07 -5.65 11.64
C LEU A 105 6.57 -4.99 12.93
N ASP A 106 5.69 -4.23 13.60
CA ASP A 106 6.01 -3.54 14.84
C ASP A 106 5.46 -4.26 16.08
N ASP A 107 4.65 -5.32 15.91
CA ASP A 107 4.24 -6.16 17.04
C ASP A 107 5.46 -6.95 17.57
N ASP A 108 5.48 -7.22 18.88
CA ASP A 108 6.42 -8.14 19.51
C ASP A 108 5.64 -9.22 20.29
N PRO A 109 5.56 -10.47 19.78
CA PRO A 109 6.13 -10.94 18.51
C PRO A 109 5.42 -10.35 17.29
N VAL A 110 6.13 -10.29 16.17
CA VAL A 110 5.57 -9.80 14.90
C VAL A 110 4.33 -10.61 14.51
N TYR A 111 3.25 -9.90 14.24
CA TYR A 111 2.02 -10.51 13.76
C TYR A 111 2.16 -10.80 12.27
N VAL A 112 2.07 -12.07 11.88
CA VAL A 112 1.89 -12.50 10.50
C VAL A 112 0.79 -13.54 10.45
N ALA A 113 -0.14 -13.35 9.52
CA ALA A 113 -1.25 -14.26 9.30
C ALA A 113 -1.61 -14.35 7.81
N GLY A 114 -2.62 -15.15 7.50
CA GLY A 114 -3.11 -15.33 6.13
C GLY A 114 -2.22 -16.20 5.26
N THR A 115 -2.47 -16.13 3.95
CA THR A 115 -1.75 -16.91 2.94
C THR A 115 -1.24 -15.96 1.83
N THR A 116 -1.64 -16.18 0.59
CA THR A 116 -1.35 -15.30 -0.54
C THR A 116 -2.49 -14.29 -0.73
N PHE A 117 -2.21 -13.15 -1.32
CA PHE A 117 -3.20 -12.15 -1.73
C PHE A 117 -4.28 -12.80 -2.60
N SER A 118 -3.86 -13.58 -3.61
CA SER A 118 -4.77 -14.21 -4.56
C SER A 118 -5.71 -15.22 -3.92
N ASN A 119 -5.27 -15.90 -2.85
CA ASN A 119 -6.10 -16.88 -2.14
C ASN A 119 -7.09 -16.25 -1.15
N ALA A 120 -6.81 -15.03 -0.69
CA ALA A 120 -7.57 -14.36 0.35
C ALA A 120 -8.52 -13.29 -0.19
N VAL A 121 -8.22 -12.68 -1.34
CA VAL A 121 -9.14 -11.72 -1.98
C VAL A 121 -10.40 -12.42 -2.47
N LEU A 122 -11.55 -11.76 -2.35
CA LEU A 122 -12.86 -12.30 -2.72
C LEU A 122 -13.50 -11.46 -3.83
N ASP A 123 -14.43 -12.05 -4.59
CA ASP A 123 -15.19 -11.34 -5.62
C ASP A 123 -16.09 -10.26 -4.99
N ALA A 124 -15.87 -9.00 -5.33
CA ALA A 124 -16.60 -7.87 -4.77
C ALA A 124 -18.10 -7.84 -5.14
N ARG A 125 -18.56 -8.69 -6.06
CA ARG A 125 -20.00 -8.83 -6.41
C ARG A 125 -20.69 -9.90 -5.58
N MET A 126 -19.95 -10.63 -4.75
CA MET A 126 -20.55 -11.65 -3.90
C MET A 126 -21.47 -11.02 -2.85
N GLU A 127 -22.52 -11.75 -2.50
CA GLU A 127 -23.35 -11.43 -1.33
C GLU A 127 -22.58 -11.86 -0.06
N THR A 128 -22.86 -11.26 1.10
CA THR A 128 -22.10 -11.56 2.34
C THR A 128 -22.30 -12.99 2.84
N SER A 129 -23.40 -13.64 2.44
CA SER A 129 -23.71 -15.05 2.74
C SER A 129 -23.10 -16.07 1.78
N GLN A 130 -22.50 -15.63 0.66
CA GLN A 130 -21.88 -16.54 -0.31
C GLN A 130 -20.49 -17.01 0.09
N GLY A 131 -19.93 -16.42 1.14
CA GLY A 131 -18.65 -16.77 1.70
C GLY A 131 -18.69 -18.01 2.60
N ASP A 132 -17.55 -18.66 2.73
CA ASP A 132 -17.35 -19.68 3.76
C ASP A 132 -17.00 -19.00 5.10
N ASN A 133 -17.96 -18.25 5.64
CA ASN A 133 -17.84 -17.54 6.90
C ASN A 133 -18.56 -18.29 8.03
N ASN A 134 -17.92 -18.44 9.17
CA ASN A 134 -18.49 -19.11 10.35
C ASN A 134 -18.29 -18.33 11.65
N ASP A 135 -17.73 -17.12 11.61
CA ASP A 135 -17.45 -16.32 12.80
C ASP A 135 -18.16 -14.96 12.75
N GLY A 136 -18.01 -14.22 11.65
CA GLY A 136 -18.59 -12.89 11.49
C GLY A 136 -18.05 -12.16 10.28
N ILE A 137 -18.58 -10.97 10.00
CA ILE A 137 -18.02 -10.09 8.98
C ILE A 137 -17.73 -8.71 9.57
N THR A 138 -16.78 -8.02 8.96
CA THR A 138 -16.54 -6.59 9.14
C THR A 138 -16.90 -5.87 7.85
N VAL A 139 -17.71 -4.82 7.94
CA VAL A 139 -18.06 -3.96 6.80
C VAL A 139 -17.53 -2.56 7.06
N ILE A 140 -16.86 -1.97 6.07
CA ILE A 140 -16.21 -0.66 6.16
C ILE A 140 -16.66 0.18 4.98
N ASP A 141 -17.23 1.36 5.22
CA ASP A 141 -17.56 2.33 4.19
C ASP A 141 -16.42 3.34 4.04
N VAL A 142 -15.82 3.35 2.85
CA VAL A 142 -14.72 4.26 2.47
C VAL A 142 -15.15 5.23 1.38
N THR A 143 -16.46 5.46 1.22
CA THR A 143 -16.97 6.50 0.30
C THR A 143 -16.27 7.84 0.52
N ASP A 144 -16.03 8.20 1.78
CA ASP A 144 -15.07 9.24 2.15
C ASP A 144 -13.99 8.63 3.07
N PRO A 145 -12.77 8.39 2.56
CA PRO A 145 -11.71 7.79 3.37
C PRO A 145 -11.23 8.67 4.53
N ALA A 146 -11.57 9.98 4.54
CA ALA A 146 -11.29 10.85 5.68
C ALA A 146 -12.32 10.70 6.82
N ASN A 147 -13.51 10.19 6.52
CA ASN A 147 -14.59 9.98 7.47
C ASN A 147 -15.20 8.58 7.30
N PRO A 148 -14.40 7.51 7.47
CA PRO A 148 -14.88 6.15 7.29
C PRO A 148 -15.91 5.78 8.34
N SER A 149 -16.81 4.85 8.02
CA SER A 149 -17.70 4.22 9.00
C SER A 149 -17.56 2.70 8.94
N TYR A 150 -17.90 2.01 10.03
CA TYR A 150 -17.77 0.54 10.09
C TYR A 150 -18.89 -0.11 10.87
N CYS A 151 -19.06 -1.42 10.69
CA CYS A 151 -19.74 -2.26 11.66
C CYS A 151 -19.19 -3.69 11.63
N PHE A 152 -19.34 -4.40 12.75
CA PHE A 152 -19.29 -5.85 12.76
C PHE A 152 -20.69 -6.41 12.52
N ASN A 153 -20.80 -7.61 11.97
CA ASN A 153 -22.10 -8.20 11.67
C ASN A 153 -22.07 -9.72 11.69
N ALA A 154 -23.08 -10.33 12.34
CA ALA A 154 -23.46 -11.70 12.03
C ALA A 154 -24.30 -11.64 10.74
N ILE A 155 -23.92 -12.37 9.70
CA ILE A 155 -24.51 -12.27 8.34
C ILE A 155 -26.04 -12.15 8.40
N GLY A 156 -26.59 -11.07 7.83
CA GLY A 156 -28.03 -10.80 7.82
C GLY A 156 -28.63 -10.40 9.19
N GLY A 157 -27.80 -10.02 10.15
CA GLY A 157 -28.14 -9.48 11.47
C GLY A 157 -28.05 -7.95 11.54
N PRO A 158 -28.30 -7.35 12.72
CA PRO A 158 -28.08 -5.92 12.95
C PRO A 158 -26.58 -5.57 12.95
N PRO A 159 -26.19 -4.33 12.61
CA PRO A 159 -24.82 -3.85 12.79
C PRO A 159 -24.46 -3.87 14.29
N LEU A 160 -23.24 -4.28 14.60
CA LEU A 160 -22.69 -4.38 15.94
C LEU A 160 -21.53 -3.38 16.12
N THR A 161 -21.48 -2.74 17.28
CA THR A 161 -20.31 -1.96 17.71
C THR A 161 -19.10 -2.86 17.97
N ALA A 162 -17.91 -2.27 18.07
CA ALA A 162 -16.71 -2.97 18.52
C ALA A 162 -16.93 -3.72 19.85
N GLU A 163 -17.56 -3.05 20.83
CA GLU A 163 -17.89 -3.65 22.12
C GLU A 163 -18.87 -4.82 21.97
N GLN A 164 -20.01 -4.63 21.29
CA GLN A 164 -21.01 -5.69 21.13
C GLN A 164 -20.45 -6.93 20.42
N TYR A 165 -19.52 -6.75 19.48
CA TYR A 165 -18.85 -7.85 18.81
C TYR A 165 -17.85 -8.56 19.73
N VAL A 166 -16.90 -7.82 20.34
CA VAL A 166 -15.84 -8.44 21.14
C VAL A 166 -16.37 -9.13 22.39
N ARG A 167 -17.48 -8.63 22.97
CA ARG A 167 -18.15 -9.23 24.14
C ARG A 167 -18.80 -10.58 23.88
N GLN A 168 -18.96 -10.99 22.61
CA GLN A 168 -19.37 -12.36 22.27
C GLN A 168 -18.28 -13.39 22.56
N TYR A 169 -17.02 -12.94 22.59
CA TYR A 169 -15.83 -13.78 22.82
C TYR A 169 -15.24 -13.56 24.21
N TYR A 170 -15.32 -12.32 24.70
CA TYR A 170 -14.77 -11.89 25.98
C TYR A 170 -15.86 -11.22 26.83
N PRO A 171 -16.75 -12.00 27.47
CA PRO A 171 -17.75 -11.46 28.38
C PRO A 171 -17.07 -10.59 29.46
N GLN A 172 -17.70 -9.48 29.84
CA GLN A 172 -17.18 -8.64 30.91
C GLN A 172 -17.33 -9.39 32.25
N THR A 173 -16.21 -9.91 32.77
CA THR A 173 -16.16 -10.59 34.07
C THR A 173 -15.68 -9.67 35.19
N VAL A 174 -15.08 -8.55 34.81
CA VAL A 174 -14.40 -7.61 35.70
C VAL A 174 -14.86 -6.18 35.42
N ASP A 175 -15.14 -5.44 36.49
CA ASP A 175 -15.34 -3.99 36.43
C ASP A 175 -14.03 -3.29 36.82
N LEU A 176 -13.29 -2.79 35.82
CA LEU A 176 -12.02 -2.09 36.01
C LEU A 176 -12.15 -0.86 36.91
N ALA A 177 -13.33 -0.25 37.03
CA ALA A 177 -13.53 0.92 37.89
C ALA A 177 -13.55 0.56 39.38
N THR A 178 -13.75 -0.71 39.72
CA THR A 178 -13.90 -1.20 41.11
C THR A 178 -12.63 -1.85 41.65
N ILE A 179 -11.62 -2.05 40.81
CA ILE A 179 -10.40 -2.78 41.19
C ILE A 179 -9.34 -1.82 41.70
N ASP A 180 -9.00 -1.99 42.97
CA ASP A 180 -7.78 -1.45 43.55
C ASP A 180 -6.59 -2.35 43.17
N GLU A 181 -5.47 -1.74 42.76
CA GLU A 181 -4.24 -2.46 42.41
C GLU A 181 -3.73 -3.33 43.56
N SER A 182 -4.00 -2.94 44.82
CA SER A 182 -3.62 -3.73 45.99
C SER A 182 -4.29 -5.13 46.04
N VAL A 183 -5.47 -5.28 45.42
CA VAL A 183 -6.23 -6.55 45.42
C VAL A 183 -5.69 -7.54 44.37
N LEU A 184 -4.88 -7.07 43.42
CA LEU A 184 -4.32 -7.92 42.35
C LEU A 184 -3.22 -8.85 42.87
N GLU A 185 -2.51 -8.45 43.93
CA GLU A 185 -1.39 -9.23 44.47
C GLU A 185 -1.86 -10.52 45.19
N ASP A 186 -3.09 -10.52 45.71
CA ASP A 186 -3.62 -11.59 46.57
C ASP A 186 -4.45 -12.66 45.84
N LYS A 187 -4.80 -12.44 44.56
CA LYS A 187 -5.74 -13.30 43.81
C LYS A 187 -5.19 -13.80 42.48
N GLU A 188 -4.66 -15.02 42.52
CA GLU A 188 -4.28 -15.78 41.33
C GLU A 188 -5.50 -15.92 40.38
N GLY A 189 -5.37 -15.47 39.13
CA GLY A 189 -6.43 -15.43 38.11
C GLY A 189 -7.10 -14.07 37.92
N LEU A 190 -7.30 -13.27 38.98
CA LEU A 190 -7.89 -11.92 38.84
C LEU A 190 -6.98 -11.00 38.03
N SER A 191 -5.66 -11.15 38.19
CA SER A 191 -4.67 -10.40 37.40
C SER A 191 -4.81 -10.66 35.90
N ASP A 192 -5.04 -11.91 35.49
CA ASP A 192 -5.18 -12.30 34.07
C ASP A 192 -6.50 -11.79 33.49
N ASP A 193 -7.60 -11.87 34.26
CA ASP A 193 -8.90 -11.32 33.88
C ASP A 193 -8.83 -9.80 33.71
N VAL A 194 -8.14 -9.11 34.62
CA VAL A 194 -7.93 -7.66 34.57
C VAL A 194 -7.06 -7.27 33.38
N ALA A 195 -5.98 -8.02 33.12
CA ALA A 195 -5.14 -7.80 31.94
C ALA A 195 -5.94 -8.01 30.65
N THR A 196 -6.76 -9.06 30.59
CA THR A 196 -7.65 -9.34 29.45
C THR A 196 -8.66 -8.21 29.24
N GLU A 197 -9.32 -7.76 30.31
CA GLU A 197 -10.30 -6.69 30.25
C GLU A 197 -9.67 -5.36 29.82
N ARG A 198 -8.47 -5.02 30.33
CA ARG A 198 -7.69 -3.85 29.87
C ARG A 198 -7.39 -3.93 28.38
N MET A 199 -6.97 -5.09 27.87
CA MET A 199 -6.75 -5.30 26.44
C MET A 199 -8.05 -5.17 25.62
N VAL A 200 -9.17 -5.69 26.11
CA VAL A 200 -10.49 -5.55 25.45
C VAL A 200 -10.87 -4.08 25.37
N MET A 201 -10.84 -3.36 26.49
CA MET A 201 -11.18 -1.94 26.55
C MET A 201 -10.27 -1.08 25.66
N GLN A 202 -8.97 -1.38 25.64
CA GLN A 202 -8.03 -0.75 24.73
C GLN A 202 -8.43 -0.94 23.26
N THR A 203 -8.76 -2.17 22.85
CA THR A 203 -9.20 -2.43 21.46
C THR A 203 -10.53 -1.77 21.11
N ILE A 204 -11.46 -1.62 22.06
CA ILE A 204 -12.71 -0.89 21.88
C ILE A 204 -12.44 0.60 21.70
N SER A 205 -11.64 1.20 22.59
CA SER A 205 -11.32 2.63 22.57
C SER A 205 -10.66 3.09 21.25
N ALA A 206 -9.89 2.20 20.62
CA ALA A 206 -9.26 2.49 19.33
C ALA A 206 -10.25 2.71 18.18
N LEU A 207 -11.52 2.35 18.34
CA LEU A 207 -12.59 2.48 17.35
C LEU A 207 -13.75 3.38 17.82
N GLU A 208 -13.64 4.01 18.99
CA GLU A 208 -14.71 4.80 19.60
C GLU A 208 -15.04 6.06 18.79
N ALA A 209 -14.02 6.68 18.19
CA ALA A 209 -14.17 7.88 17.37
C ALA A 209 -14.74 7.60 15.96
N VAL A 210 -14.87 6.33 15.57
CA VAL A 210 -15.24 5.95 14.20
C VAL A 210 -16.74 5.65 14.16
N PRO A 211 -17.54 6.34 13.33
CA PRO A 211 -18.98 6.15 13.29
C PRO A 211 -19.43 4.71 13.00
N LEU A 212 -20.44 4.25 13.74
CA LEU A 212 -21.11 2.99 13.47
C LEU A 212 -21.97 3.09 12.20
N MET A 213 -21.78 2.16 11.27
CA MET A 213 -22.56 2.04 10.05
C MET A 213 -24.02 1.68 10.35
N SER A 214 -24.96 2.37 9.69
CA SER A 214 -26.39 2.10 9.86
C SER A 214 -26.84 0.87 9.08
N ILE A 215 -27.94 0.25 9.51
CA ILE A 215 -28.56 -0.87 8.76
C ILE A 215 -29.04 -0.44 7.37
N ASP A 216 -29.33 0.84 7.16
CA ASP A 216 -29.77 1.35 5.86
C ASP A 216 -28.62 1.32 4.84
N LEU A 217 -27.37 1.57 5.27
CA LEU A 217 -26.19 1.45 4.40
C LEU A 217 -25.94 0.00 3.98
N LEU A 218 -26.16 -0.97 4.89
CA LEU A 218 -26.09 -2.40 4.57
C LEU A 218 -27.22 -2.84 3.63
N VAL A 219 -28.43 -2.29 3.79
CA VAL A 219 -29.55 -2.53 2.86
C VAL A 219 -29.28 -1.94 1.49
N GLU A 220 -28.61 -0.78 1.41
CA GLU A 220 -28.19 -0.18 0.14
C GLU A 220 -27.18 -1.08 -0.58
N ALA A 221 -26.18 -1.60 0.14
CA ALA A 221 -25.13 -2.44 -0.42
C ALA A 221 -25.60 -3.87 -0.78
N TRP A 222 -26.37 -4.51 0.09
CA TRP A 222 -26.90 -5.87 -0.11
C TRP A 222 -28.38 -5.97 0.28
N PRO A 223 -29.30 -5.48 -0.58
CA PRO A 223 -30.72 -5.40 -0.24
C PRO A 223 -31.36 -6.73 0.15
N ARG A 224 -30.93 -7.83 -0.50
CA ARG A 224 -31.51 -9.17 -0.30
C ARG A 224 -31.24 -9.72 1.09
N GLU A 225 -30.08 -9.43 1.66
CA GLU A 225 -29.63 -9.97 2.93
C GLU A 225 -30.13 -9.14 4.11
N TYR A 226 -30.06 -7.81 4.00
CA TYR A 226 -30.26 -6.92 5.13
C TYR A 226 -31.67 -6.35 5.26
N THR A 227 -32.52 -6.43 4.22
CA THR A 227 -33.92 -5.96 4.33
C THR A 227 -34.67 -6.68 5.47
N ARG A 228 -34.39 -7.97 5.68
CA ARG A 228 -35.00 -8.75 6.77
C ARG A 228 -34.50 -8.27 8.14
N ALA A 229 -33.21 -7.99 8.28
CA ALA A 229 -32.63 -7.46 9.51
C ALA A 229 -33.24 -6.11 9.87
N ARG A 230 -33.30 -5.18 8.90
CA ARG A 230 -33.96 -3.87 9.06
C ARG A 230 -35.40 -4.02 9.55
N LYS A 231 -36.21 -4.88 8.91
CA LYS A 231 -37.60 -5.14 9.33
C LYS A 231 -37.69 -5.67 10.77
N LYS A 232 -36.78 -6.55 11.19
CA LYS A 232 -36.71 -7.02 12.58
C LYS A 232 -36.38 -5.89 13.55
N MET A 233 -35.43 -5.02 13.20
CA MET A 233 -35.09 -3.85 14.03
C MET A 233 -36.25 -2.86 14.14
N VAL A 234 -36.98 -2.61 13.06
CA VAL A 234 -38.20 -1.78 13.07
C VAL A 234 -39.26 -2.39 13.98
N ALA A 235 -39.51 -3.70 13.85
CA ALA A 235 -40.47 -4.40 14.71
C ALA A 235 -40.06 -4.43 16.19
N ALA A 236 -38.76 -4.43 16.48
CA ALA A 236 -38.21 -4.39 17.83
C ALA A 236 -38.11 -2.96 18.41
N GLY A 237 -38.40 -1.92 17.63
CA GLY A 237 -38.23 -0.52 18.04
C GLY A 237 -36.77 -0.09 18.23
N THR A 238 -35.81 -0.85 17.68
CA THR A 238 -34.36 -0.57 17.77
C THR A 238 -33.79 0.06 16.50
N TYR A 239 -34.61 0.27 15.48
CA TYR A 239 -34.21 0.94 14.25
C TYR A 239 -34.05 2.44 14.45
N VAL A 240 -32.86 2.95 14.13
CA VAL A 240 -32.56 4.38 14.05
C VAL A 240 -32.43 4.73 12.57
N PRO A 241 -33.32 5.58 12.01
CA PRO A 241 -33.18 6.08 10.65
C PRO A 241 -31.85 6.80 10.46
N SER A 242 -31.20 6.59 9.32
CA SER A 242 -29.94 7.26 8.99
C SER A 242 -30.18 8.48 8.12
N ASP A 243 -29.74 9.65 8.57
CA ASP A 243 -29.74 10.89 7.77
C ASP A 243 -28.77 10.80 6.58
N ALA A 244 -27.83 9.86 6.61
CA ALA A 244 -26.83 9.65 5.55
C ALA A 244 -27.40 9.04 4.25
N VAL A 245 -28.68 8.66 4.24
CA VAL A 245 -29.38 8.15 3.05
C VAL A 245 -30.30 9.26 2.51
N SER A 246 -29.75 10.44 2.26
CA SER A 246 -30.41 11.43 1.41
C SER A 246 -30.41 10.91 -0.02
N GLN A 247 -31.59 10.51 -0.51
CA GLN A 247 -31.77 9.94 -1.86
C GLN A 247 -31.42 10.92 -2.99
N ASP A 248 -31.36 12.22 -2.70
CA ASP A 248 -31.20 13.29 -3.69
C ASP A 248 -29.82 13.96 -3.70
N ASP A 249 -28.85 13.49 -2.90
CA ASP A 249 -27.47 13.93 -3.08
C ASP A 249 -26.93 13.26 -4.34
N ALA A 250 -27.18 13.92 -5.48
CA ALA A 250 -26.57 13.63 -6.75
C ALA A 250 -25.06 13.60 -6.52
N VAL A 251 -24.46 12.41 -6.70
CA VAL A 251 -23.00 12.30 -6.77
C VAL A 251 -22.59 13.27 -7.86
N PRO A 252 -21.82 14.34 -7.56
CA PRO A 252 -21.47 15.35 -8.55
C PRO A 252 -20.90 14.62 -9.77
N ALA A 253 -21.52 14.85 -10.93
CA ALA A 253 -21.13 14.19 -12.17
C ALA A 253 -19.64 14.48 -12.39
N THR A 254 -18.83 13.44 -12.18
CA THR A 254 -17.36 13.37 -12.34
C THR A 254 -16.72 14.75 -12.50
N SER A 255 -16.74 15.55 -11.43
CA SER A 255 -15.84 16.69 -11.36
C SER A 255 -14.45 16.08 -11.22
N THR A 256 -13.56 16.43 -12.14
CA THR A 256 -12.14 16.08 -12.11
C THR A 256 -11.62 16.22 -10.68
N ILE A 257 -11.12 15.11 -10.13
CA ILE A 257 -10.71 15.01 -8.73
C ILE A 257 -9.39 15.75 -8.62
N SER A 258 -9.47 17.04 -8.31
CA SER A 258 -8.31 17.85 -7.99
C SER A 258 -8.06 17.81 -6.49
N ASP A 259 -6.90 17.27 -6.11
CA ASP A 259 -6.44 16.88 -4.78
C ASP A 259 -6.04 18.03 -3.83
N ALA A 260 -6.87 19.06 -3.69
CA ALA A 260 -6.72 19.95 -2.54
C ALA A 260 -7.33 19.28 -1.29
N PRO A 261 -6.65 19.24 -0.12
CA PRO A 261 -7.33 18.95 1.14
C PRO A 261 -8.55 19.85 1.21
N LEU A 262 -9.74 19.29 1.52
CA LEU A 262 -11.01 20.04 1.61
C LEU A 262 -10.70 21.41 2.17
N PRO A 263 -10.71 22.49 1.36
CA PRO A 263 -10.42 23.79 1.89
C PRO A 263 -11.41 24.00 3.04
N PRO A 264 -10.98 24.63 4.16
CA PRO A 264 -11.93 25.06 5.18
C PRO A 264 -13.12 25.66 4.45
N GLN A 265 -14.34 25.17 4.77
CA GLN A 265 -15.58 25.42 4.04
C GLN A 265 -15.54 26.76 3.33
N PRO A 266 -15.81 26.83 2.00
CA PRO A 266 -15.41 27.93 1.15
C PRO A 266 -15.64 29.25 1.87
N ASP A 267 -14.57 29.80 2.43
CA ASP A 267 -14.58 31.14 3.00
C ASP A 267 -15.17 32.00 1.90
N MET A 268 -16.30 32.66 2.19
CA MET A 268 -16.99 33.47 1.19
C MET A 268 -15.95 34.21 0.36
N PRO A 269 -15.89 33.96 -0.97
CA PRO A 269 -14.74 34.33 -1.78
C PRO A 269 -14.44 35.79 -1.49
N SER A 270 -13.26 36.03 -0.93
CA SER A 270 -12.82 37.37 -0.56
C SER A 270 -13.16 38.31 -1.71
N LEU A 271 -13.77 39.46 -1.41
CA LEU A 271 -14.11 40.46 -2.43
C LEU A 271 -12.90 40.81 -3.34
N ALA A 272 -11.67 40.62 -2.84
CA ALA A 272 -10.43 40.78 -3.59
C ALA A 272 -10.06 39.59 -4.51
N GLY A 273 -10.56 38.38 -4.24
CA GLY A 273 -10.24 37.17 -5.00
C GLY A 273 -10.88 37.13 -6.39
N THR A 274 -12.11 37.64 -6.53
CA THR A 274 -12.81 37.63 -7.84
C THR A 274 -12.13 38.53 -8.89
N PRO A 275 -11.74 39.79 -8.58
CA PRO A 275 -10.95 40.61 -9.50
C PRO A 275 -9.61 39.98 -9.87
N PHE A 276 -8.90 39.41 -8.89
CA PHE A 276 -7.61 38.76 -9.11
C PHE A 276 -7.72 37.55 -10.04
N ARG A 277 -8.69 36.66 -9.81
CA ARG A 277 -9.00 35.54 -10.70
C ARG A 277 -9.24 36.00 -12.14
N LYS A 278 -10.01 37.07 -12.34
CA LYS A 278 -10.23 37.64 -13.68
C LYS A 278 -8.94 38.20 -14.29
N ALA A 279 -8.08 38.82 -13.50
CA ALA A 279 -6.78 39.32 -13.96
C ALA A 279 -5.85 38.17 -14.39
N VAL A 280 -5.83 37.07 -13.64
CA VAL A 280 -5.08 35.84 -13.97
C VAL A 280 -5.57 35.25 -15.30
N LEU A 281 -6.88 35.04 -15.44
CA LEU A 281 -7.47 34.54 -16.69
C LEU A 281 -7.17 35.47 -17.88
N HIS A 282 -7.25 36.78 -17.67
CA HIS A 282 -6.93 37.76 -18.69
C HIS A 282 -5.45 37.69 -19.10
N ALA A 283 -4.54 37.72 -18.13
CA ALA A 283 -3.09 37.63 -18.36
C ALA A 283 -2.70 36.34 -19.08
N ALA A 284 -3.27 35.20 -18.70
CA ALA A 284 -3.06 33.93 -19.37
C ALA A 284 -3.56 33.95 -20.83
N SER A 285 -4.66 34.65 -21.12
CA SER A 285 -5.22 34.76 -22.47
C SER A 285 -4.48 35.76 -23.38
N THR A 286 -3.98 36.87 -22.83
CA THR A 286 -3.38 37.97 -23.61
C THR A 286 -1.85 37.94 -23.62
N GLY A 287 -1.22 37.20 -22.70
CA GLY A 287 0.21 37.26 -22.45
C GLY A 287 0.67 38.50 -21.69
N ASP A 288 -0.24 39.39 -21.29
CA ASP A 288 0.10 40.54 -20.45
C ASP A 288 0.13 40.15 -18.97
N ILE A 289 1.29 39.68 -18.52
CA ILE A 289 1.52 39.22 -17.13
C ILE A 289 1.73 40.38 -16.14
N LYS A 290 2.01 41.60 -16.62
CA LYS A 290 2.33 42.75 -15.76
C LYS A 290 1.28 43.08 -14.70
N PRO A 291 -0.05 42.99 -14.97
CA PRO A 291 -1.07 43.27 -13.96
C PRO A 291 -1.08 42.29 -12.79
N VAL A 292 -0.55 41.08 -13.01
CA VAL A 292 -0.54 39.98 -12.04
C VAL A 292 0.82 39.87 -11.37
N GLU A 293 1.88 40.40 -11.99
CA GLU A 293 3.26 40.29 -11.55
C GLU A 293 3.45 40.74 -10.09
N ASP A 294 2.86 41.84 -9.62
CA ASP A 294 3.08 42.33 -8.24
C ASP A 294 2.16 41.72 -7.17
N SER A 295 1.13 41.00 -7.59
CA SER A 295 0.04 40.54 -6.73
C SER A 295 0.33 39.30 -5.85
N PRO A 296 1.04 38.23 -6.31
CA PRO A 296 1.14 36.96 -5.57
C PRO A 296 1.92 37.02 -4.25
N SER A 297 2.41 38.19 -3.83
CA SER A 297 2.95 38.39 -2.48
C SER A 297 1.87 38.36 -1.37
N VAL A 298 0.58 38.32 -1.74
CA VAL A 298 -0.53 38.22 -0.78
C VAL A 298 -0.88 36.74 -0.52
N PRO A 299 -0.88 36.28 0.74
CA PRO A 299 -1.29 34.92 1.09
C PRO A 299 -2.68 34.55 0.52
N GLY A 300 -2.82 33.34 -0.04
CA GLY A 300 -4.08 32.87 -0.63
C GLY A 300 -4.25 33.19 -2.13
N GLN A 301 -3.43 34.09 -2.71
CA GLN A 301 -3.55 34.41 -4.13
C GLN A 301 -2.93 33.35 -5.04
N THR A 302 -1.89 32.64 -4.59
CA THR A 302 -1.32 31.51 -5.33
C THR A 302 -2.39 30.48 -5.65
N GLU A 303 -3.19 30.09 -4.67
CA GLU A 303 -4.27 29.11 -4.79
C GLU A 303 -5.36 29.61 -5.75
N ILE A 304 -5.72 30.89 -5.68
CA ILE A 304 -6.67 31.51 -6.62
C ILE A 304 -6.11 31.51 -8.04
N ALA A 305 -4.82 31.81 -8.22
CA ALA A 305 -4.18 31.81 -9.53
C ALA A 305 -4.12 30.39 -10.12
N LEU A 306 -3.67 29.40 -9.35
CA LEU A 306 -3.64 27.99 -9.77
C LEU A 306 -5.04 27.48 -10.10
N SER A 307 -6.04 27.78 -9.26
CA SER A 307 -7.44 27.45 -9.54
C SER A 307 -7.94 28.08 -10.84
N ALA A 308 -7.60 29.35 -11.10
CA ALA A 308 -7.98 30.03 -12.34
C ALA A 308 -7.30 29.40 -13.57
N LEU A 309 -6.03 29.01 -13.42
CA LEU A 309 -5.25 28.38 -14.49
C LEU A 309 -5.76 26.97 -14.83
N ARG A 310 -6.24 26.22 -13.84
CA ARG A 310 -6.92 24.91 -14.03
C ARG A 310 -8.20 25.00 -14.86
N GLU A 311 -8.87 26.16 -14.86
CA GLU A 311 -10.07 26.38 -15.67
C GLU A 311 -9.79 26.62 -17.16
N LEU A 312 -8.52 26.88 -17.52
CA LEU A 312 -8.10 27.09 -18.90
C LEU A 312 -7.70 25.74 -19.51
N THR A 313 -8.67 25.07 -20.14
CA THR A 313 -8.50 23.78 -20.79
C THR A 313 -8.87 23.90 -22.27
N PRO A 314 -7.91 23.88 -23.22
CA PRO A 314 -6.45 23.79 -23.05
C PRO A 314 -5.81 25.10 -22.58
N SER A 315 -4.67 25.01 -21.90
CA SER A 315 -3.99 26.18 -21.36
C SER A 315 -3.20 26.93 -22.45
N PRO A 316 -3.37 28.26 -22.62
CA PRO A 316 -2.57 29.05 -23.56
C PRO A 316 -1.07 28.99 -23.21
N GLU A 317 -0.18 29.13 -24.19
CA GLU A 317 1.28 29.12 -23.96
C GLU A 317 1.74 30.18 -22.94
N ALA A 318 1.10 31.35 -22.95
CA ALA A 318 1.34 32.42 -21.99
C ALA A 318 1.05 32.03 -20.53
N ALA A 319 0.15 31.06 -20.29
CA ALA A 319 -0.16 30.55 -18.96
C ALA A 319 1.07 29.90 -18.30
N ALA A 320 1.98 29.31 -19.07
CA ALA A 320 3.22 28.73 -18.56
C ALA A 320 4.14 29.81 -17.94
N GLY A 321 4.22 30.99 -18.58
CA GLY A 321 4.97 32.12 -18.04
C GLY A 321 4.37 32.62 -16.72
N LEU A 322 3.04 32.66 -16.63
CA LEU A 322 2.35 33.02 -15.40
C LEU A 322 2.54 31.98 -14.29
N LEU A 323 2.46 30.69 -14.62
CA LEU A 323 2.76 29.60 -13.69
C LEU A 323 4.18 29.69 -13.13
N SER A 324 5.16 29.93 -13.99
CA SER A 324 6.55 30.10 -13.56
C SER A 324 6.69 31.25 -12.56
N LEU A 325 5.94 32.35 -12.77
CA LEU A 325 5.92 33.51 -11.88
C LEU A 325 5.24 33.20 -10.54
N VAL A 326 4.11 32.50 -10.58
CA VAL A 326 3.34 32.10 -9.38
C VAL A 326 4.15 31.10 -8.54
N ILE A 327 4.70 30.06 -9.16
CA ILE A 327 5.48 29.01 -8.48
C ILE A 327 6.82 29.56 -7.98
N GLY A 328 7.53 30.35 -8.79
CA GLY A 328 8.86 30.86 -8.42
C GLY A 328 8.87 31.79 -7.20
N ARG A 329 7.74 32.46 -6.93
CA ARG A 329 7.61 33.40 -5.79
C ARG A 329 7.15 32.73 -4.50
N ASP A 330 6.41 31.64 -4.59
CA ASP A 330 5.93 30.91 -3.41
C ASP A 330 6.98 29.92 -2.90
N SER A 331 8.22 30.41 -2.73
CA SER A 331 9.47 29.66 -2.50
C SER A 331 9.49 28.79 -1.22
N ARG A 332 8.34 28.57 -0.57
CA ARG A 332 8.20 27.72 0.61
C ARG A 332 8.50 26.25 0.30
N ASN A 333 8.22 25.76 -0.92
CA ASN A 333 8.51 24.40 -1.36
C ASN A 333 9.15 24.36 -2.77
N VAL A 334 10.38 24.87 -2.89
CA VAL A 334 11.13 24.87 -4.18
C VAL A 334 11.37 23.45 -4.73
N ASP A 335 11.19 22.43 -3.88
CA ASP A 335 11.41 21.03 -4.19
C ASP A 335 10.18 20.29 -4.75
N ALA A 336 9.00 20.90 -4.76
CA ALA A 336 7.77 20.28 -5.24
C ALA A 336 7.04 21.14 -6.28
N LEU A 337 6.72 20.52 -7.41
CA LEU A 337 5.97 21.14 -8.50
C LEU A 337 4.68 20.35 -8.74
N ASP A 338 3.55 20.89 -8.29
CA ASP A 338 2.22 20.33 -8.53
C ASP A 338 1.57 21.00 -9.74
N LEU A 339 1.40 20.22 -10.82
CA LEU A 339 0.73 20.62 -12.06
C LEU A 339 -0.52 19.77 -12.31
N SER A 340 -1.06 19.14 -11.28
CA SER A 340 -2.28 18.34 -11.36
C SER A 340 -3.45 19.16 -11.93
N ASP A 341 -4.16 18.53 -12.87
CA ASP A 341 -5.32 19.08 -13.61
C ASP A 341 -5.01 20.34 -14.44
N ILE A 342 -3.74 20.66 -14.69
CA ILE A 342 -3.35 21.76 -15.58
C ILE A 342 -2.92 21.18 -16.92
N GLU A 343 -3.71 21.43 -17.97
CA GLU A 343 -3.41 20.99 -19.33
C GLU A 343 -2.33 21.88 -19.98
N LEU A 344 -1.08 21.63 -19.62
CA LEU A 344 0.11 22.27 -20.19
C LEU A 344 0.71 21.44 -21.32
N SER A 345 1.28 22.12 -22.31
CA SER A 345 2.09 21.47 -23.34
C SER A 345 3.38 20.88 -22.74
N PRO A 346 3.93 19.79 -23.30
CA PRO A 346 5.18 19.22 -22.80
C PRO A 346 6.36 20.20 -22.78
N THR A 347 6.43 21.11 -23.75
CA THR A 347 7.44 22.18 -23.80
C THR A 347 7.32 23.16 -22.64
N ALA A 348 6.09 23.50 -22.25
CA ALA A 348 5.84 24.36 -21.08
C ALA A 348 6.24 23.66 -19.78
N ILE A 349 5.86 22.39 -19.61
CA ILE A 349 6.23 21.58 -18.46
C ILE A 349 7.76 21.49 -18.35
N LEU A 350 8.45 21.17 -19.44
CA LEU A 350 9.90 21.08 -19.48
C LEU A 350 10.56 22.44 -19.18
N GLY A 351 9.97 23.54 -19.63
CA GLY A 351 10.40 24.90 -19.30
C GLY A 351 10.32 25.18 -17.80
N LEU A 352 9.20 24.82 -17.15
CA LEU A 352 9.00 24.94 -15.71
C LEU A 352 9.98 24.06 -14.92
N VAL A 353 10.13 22.80 -15.31
CA VAL A 353 11.07 21.85 -14.69
C VAL A 353 12.50 22.39 -14.75
N LYS A 354 12.93 22.93 -15.91
CA LYS A 354 14.24 23.57 -16.06
C LYS A 354 14.40 24.85 -15.24
N ALA A 355 13.32 25.62 -15.09
CA ALA A 355 13.32 26.86 -14.31
C ALA A 355 13.49 26.57 -12.80
N VAL A 356 12.86 25.52 -12.28
CA VAL A 356 13.10 25.02 -10.91
C VAL A 356 14.50 24.41 -10.80
N GLY A 357 14.94 23.71 -11.85
CA GLY A 357 16.28 23.16 -11.98
C GLY A 357 16.52 21.96 -11.06
N GLY A 358 17.77 21.78 -10.62
CA GLY A 358 18.18 20.63 -9.81
C GLY A 358 17.57 20.56 -8.40
N ALA A 359 16.81 21.58 -7.97
CA ALA A 359 16.13 21.54 -6.68
C ALA A 359 14.86 20.68 -6.70
N LEU A 360 14.31 20.38 -7.87
CA LEU A 360 13.04 19.66 -8.01
C LEU A 360 13.17 18.20 -7.54
N VAL A 361 12.38 17.84 -6.53
CA VAL A 361 12.31 16.50 -5.92
C VAL A 361 10.97 15.81 -6.24
N LYS A 362 9.87 16.56 -6.31
CA LYS A 362 8.52 16.02 -6.57
C LYS A 362 7.86 16.72 -7.74
N LEU A 363 7.27 15.96 -8.65
CA LEU A 363 6.53 16.47 -9.80
C LEU A 363 5.20 15.72 -9.91
N ASP A 364 4.09 16.45 -9.92
CA ASP A 364 2.76 15.91 -10.17
C ASP A 364 2.22 16.43 -11.51
N LEU A 365 1.88 15.51 -12.42
CA LEU A 365 1.32 15.75 -13.75
C LEU A 365 -0.06 15.09 -13.90
N THR A 366 -0.72 14.75 -12.80
CA THR A 366 -2.00 14.04 -12.81
C THR A 366 -3.04 14.73 -13.69
N GLY A 367 -3.72 13.96 -14.54
CA GLY A 367 -4.76 14.45 -15.44
C GLY A 367 -4.25 15.19 -16.69
N ASN A 368 -2.93 15.28 -16.90
CA ASN A 368 -2.41 15.95 -18.09
C ASN A 368 -2.56 15.06 -19.35
N SER A 369 -3.42 15.50 -20.26
CA SER A 369 -3.76 14.83 -21.53
C SER A 369 -2.73 14.98 -22.64
N GLN A 370 -1.71 15.83 -22.47
CA GLN A 370 -0.74 16.19 -23.52
C GLN A 370 0.63 15.55 -23.32
N VAL A 371 0.93 15.05 -22.11
CA VAL A 371 2.21 14.41 -21.77
C VAL A 371 2.24 12.97 -22.30
N ALA A 372 3.22 12.66 -23.15
CA ALA A 372 3.51 11.31 -23.62
C ALA A 372 4.83 10.78 -23.03
N ILE A 373 5.14 9.50 -23.29
CA ILE A 373 6.30 8.83 -22.69
C ILE A 373 7.65 9.49 -23.01
N HIS A 374 7.84 9.99 -24.23
CA HIS A 374 9.08 10.68 -24.64
C HIS A 374 9.27 12.02 -23.89
N ASP A 375 8.18 12.66 -23.48
CA ASP A 375 8.23 13.87 -22.67
C ASP A 375 8.69 13.56 -21.24
N LEU A 376 8.27 12.42 -20.69
CA LEU A 376 8.73 11.95 -19.38
C LEU A 376 10.24 11.70 -19.38
N GLU A 377 10.80 11.10 -20.43
CA GLU A 377 12.26 10.93 -20.56
C GLU A 377 12.98 12.28 -20.56
N ASN A 378 12.46 13.27 -21.29
CA ASN A 378 13.01 14.63 -21.32
C ASN A 378 12.94 15.31 -19.95
N ILE A 379 11.84 15.13 -19.23
CA ILE A 379 11.63 15.66 -17.88
C ILE A 379 12.61 15.01 -16.89
N LEU A 380 12.74 13.69 -16.90
CA LEU A 380 13.68 12.95 -16.04
C LEU A 380 15.13 13.36 -16.31
N HIS A 381 15.47 13.61 -17.57
CA HIS A 381 16.80 14.12 -17.93
C HIS A 381 17.03 15.56 -17.42
N ALA A 382 16.00 16.41 -17.47
CA ALA A 382 16.08 17.79 -16.99
C ALA A 382 16.07 17.91 -15.46
N ALA A 383 15.52 16.93 -14.75
CA ALA A 383 15.41 16.88 -13.30
C ALA A 383 16.11 15.63 -12.71
N PRO A 384 17.46 15.58 -12.70
CA PRO A 384 18.20 14.41 -12.23
C PRO A 384 18.03 14.09 -10.73
N ASN A 385 17.53 15.06 -9.94
CA ASN A 385 17.26 14.91 -8.52
C ASN A 385 15.79 14.58 -8.22
N LEU A 386 14.96 14.40 -9.25
CA LEU A 386 13.57 14.02 -9.08
C LEU A 386 13.48 12.65 -8.38
N ARG A 387 12.71 12.59 -7.30
CA ARG A 387 12.47 11.37 -6.52
C ARG A 387 11.03 10.89 -6.62
N GLN A 388 10.08 11.79 -6.87
CA GLN A 388 8.67 11.45 -6.99
C GLN A 388 8.08 12.01 -8.27
N LEU A 389 7.51 11.14 -9.08
CA LEU A 389 6.80 11.50 -10.30
C LEU A 389 5.38 10.93 -10.21
N THR A 390 4.36 11.78 -10.21
CA THR A 390 2.95 11.35 -10.28
C THR A 390 2.41 11.68 -11.67
N ILE A 391 1.90 10.66 -12.38
CA ILE A 391 1.45 10.73 -13.79
C ILE A 391 0.14 9.95 -13.94
N PHE A 392 -0.74 10.14 -12.98
CA PHE A 392 -2.02 9.48 -12.95
C PHE A 392 -2.97 10.09 -13.98
N ASP A 393 -3.78 9.26 -14.62
CA ASP A 393 -4.80 9.69 -15.59
C ASP A 393 -4.22 10.53 -16.75
N CYS A 394 -2.97 10.23 -17.15
CA CYS A 394 -2.33 10.74 -18.36
C CYS A 394 -2.59 9.78 -19.54
N PRO A 395 -3.63 9.99 -20.36
CA PRO A 395 -4.09 9.01 -21.36
C PRO A 395 -3.08 8.66 -22.46
N LEU A 396 -2.07 9.51 -22.69
CA LEU A 396 -1.01 9.28 -23.67
C LEU A 396 0.19 8.50 -23.11
N VAL A 397 0.12 8.09 -21.83
CA VAL A 397 1.09 7.22 -21.18
C VAL A 397 0.39 5.92 -20.85
N SER A 398 0.60 4.90 -21.67
CA SER A 398 0.05 3.56 -21.42
C SER A 398 0.87 2.80 -20.38
N ASP A 399 0.31 1.70 -19.87
CA ASP A 399 1.07 0.83 -18.95
C ASP A 399 2.31 0.22 -19.65
N GLU A 400 2.17 -0.12 -20.93
CA GLU A 400 3.20 -0.65 -21.82
C GLU A 400 4.32 0.37 -22.08
N ASP A 401 3.98 1.65 -22.17
CA ASP A 401 4.97 2.73 -22.28
C ASP A 401 5.84 2.81 -21.01
N ILE A 402 5.21 2.69 -19.83
CA ILE A 402 5.94 2.66 -18.55
C ILE A 402 6.82 1.42 -18.44
N TYR A 403 6.32 0.24 -18.81
CA TYR A 403 7.14 -0.97 -18.84
C TYR A 403 8.29 -0.85 -19.85
N GLY A 404 8.04 -0.22 -21.00
CA GLY A 404 9.04 0.12 -22.01
C GLY A 404 10.13 1.01 -21.43
N LEU A 405 9.78 2.11 -20.76
CA LEU A 405 10.70 3.04 -20.11
C LEU A 405 11.62 2.34 -19.10
N LEU A 406 11.06 1.46 -18.26
CA LEU A 406 11.81 0.67 -17.29
C LEU A 406 12.83 -0.25 -17.97
N ALA A 407 12.49 -0.81 -19.14
CA ALA A 407 13.34 -1.73 -19.87
C ALA A 407 14.40 -1.03 -20.74
N SER A 408 14.03 0.04 -21.44
CA SER A 408 14.90 0.77 -22.38
C SER A 408 15.81 1.78 -21.68
N SER A 409 15.30 2.44 -20.64
CA SER A 409 15.93 3.59 -20.01
C SER A 409 16.00 3.46 -18.48
N PRO A 410 16.40 2.30 -17.90
CA PRO A 410 16.33 2.05 -16.44
C PRO A 410 17.11 3.09 -15.62
N LYS A 411 18.22 3.62 -16.15
CA LYS A 411 19.03 4.62 -15.45
C LYS A 411 18.29 5.93 -15.18
N SER A 412 17.33 6.30 -16.04
CA SER A 412 16.52 7.51 -15.87
C SER A 412 15.59 7.42 -14.65
N VAL A 413 15.24 6.21 -14.21
CA VAL A 413 14.35 5.97 -13.08
C VAL A 413 15.08 5.59 -11.79
N TYR A 414 16.40 5.41 -11.82
CA TYR A 414 17.20 5.07 -10.62
C TYR A 414 17.08 6.08 -9.46
N PRO A 415 16.93 7.40 -9.71
CA PRO A 415 16.69 8.35 -8.64
C PRO A 415 15.26 8.30 -8.06
N LEU A 416 14.31 7.73 -8.79
CA LEU A 416 12.89 7.74 -8.41
C LEU A 416 12.61 6.76 -7.27
N GLU A 417 12.05 7.29 -6.20
CA GLU A 417 11.49 6.55 -5.07
C GLU A 417 10.02 6.20 -5.31
N PHE A 418 9.30 7.04 -6.07
CA PHE A 418 7.88 6.93 -6.39
C PHE A 418 7.58 7.22 -7.87
N ILE A 419 6.76 6.36 -8.48
CA ILE A 419 6.11 6.61 -9.77
C ILE A 419 4.62 6.35 -9.58
N GLY A 420 3.82 7.40 -9.51
CA GLY A 420 2.37 7.32 -9.45
C GLY A 420 1.80 7.03 -10.84
N HIS A 421 1.67 5.75 -11.20
CA HIS A 421 1.04 5.31 -12.46
C HIS A 421 0.20 4.04 -12.26
N ASN A 422 -0.90 3.90 -13.02
CA ASN A 422 -1.84 2.76 -12.91
C ASN A 422 -1.16 1.39 -13.07
N ALA A 423 -0.14 1.31 -13.94
CA ALA A 423 0.73 0.16 -14.14
C ALA A 423 1.23 -0.50 -12.83
N PHE A 424 1.41 0.26 -11.75
CA PHE A 424 1.96 -0.20 -10.48
C PHE A 424 0.92 -0.47 -9.40
N PHE A 425 -0.36 -0.16 -9.64
CA PHE A 425 -1.45 -0.37 -8.68
C PHE A 425 -2.45 -1.42 -9.19
N ARG A 426 -1.96 -2.38 -9.98
CA ARG A 426 -2.75 -3.52 -10.45
C ARG A 426 -2.85 -4.59 -9.35
N ARG A 427 -3.90 -5.42 -9.41
CA ARG A 427 -4.12 -6.57 -8.52
C ARG A 427 -2.83 -7.38 -8.39
N ALA A 428 -2.35 -7.62 -7.16
CA ALA A 428 -1.21 -8.49 -6.94
C ALA A 428 -1.53 -9.91 -7.44
N ARG A 429 -0.61 -10.50 -8.22
CA ARG A 429 -0.73 -11.87 -8.74
C ARG A 429 0.44 -12.70 -8.21
N ASP A 430 0.27 -13.25 -7.02
CA ASP A 430 1.27 -14.05 -6.33
C ASP A 430 1.12 -15.57 -6.57
N ALA A 431 -0.11 -16.08 -6.68
CA ALA A 431 -0.34 -17.51 -6.96
C ALA A 431 -0.04 -17.90 -8.42
N ARG A 432 -0.19 -16.94 -9.36
CA ARG A 432 0.12 -17.09 -10.78
C ARG A 432 1.01 -15.92 -11.20
N PRO A 433 2.34 -16.03 -11.00
CA PRO A 433 3.26 -14.95 -11.26
C PRO A 433 3.08 -14.43 -12.68
N SER A 434 2.61 -13.19 -12.82
CA SER A 434 2.50 -12.50 -14.09
C SER A 434 2.97 -11.08 -13.89
N CYS A 435 4.29 -10.92 -13.84
CA CYS A 435 4.91 -9.62 -13.75
C CYS A 435 4.88 -8.97 -15.14
N PRO A 436 4.22 -7.80 -15.31
CA PRO A 436 4.10 -7.17 -16.62
C PRO A 436 5.37 -6.41 -17.04
N TYR A 437 6.35 -6.31 -16.15
CA TYR A 437 7.65 -5.67 -16.37
C TYR A 437 8.80 -6.63 -16.09
N THR A 438 9.96 -6.35 -16.67
CA THR A 438 11.22 -6.98 -16.24
C THR A 438 11.57 -6.46 -14.85
N PRO A 439 11.70 -7.32 -13.82
CA PRO A 439 11.96 -6.86 -12.48
C PRO A 439 13.37 -6.27 -12.37
N ALA A 440 13.49 -5.13 -11.68
CA ALA A 440 14.80 -4.60 -11.28
C ALA A 440 15.35 -5.36 -10.07
N PHE A 441 14.44 -5.82 -9.19
CA PHE A 441 14.77 -6.58 -7.98
C PHE A 441 13.66 -7.60 -7.70
N THR A 442 14.03 -8.82 -7.30
CA THR A 442 13.10 -9.87 -6.89
C THR A 442 13.56 -10.49 -5.57
N CYS A 443 12.69 -10.50 -4.58
CA CYS A 443 12.84 -11.25 -3.33
C CYS A 443 12.11 -12.59 -3.44
N ILE A 444 12.81 -13.66 -3.08
CA ILE A 444 12.33 -15.04 -3.09
C ILE A 444 12.58 -15.62 -1.70
N ILE A 445 11.50 -16.01 -1.04
CA ILE A 445 11.55 -16.62 0.27
C ILE A 445 11.10 -18.08 0.15
N GLY A 446 12.00 -19.00 0.45
CA GLY A 446 11.69 -20.42 0.53
C GLY A 446 10.72 -20.69 1.68
N THR A 447 9.77 -21.60 1.47
CA THR A 447 8.81 -21.98 2.52
C THR A 447 9.13 -23.38 3.04
N PRO A 448 9.23 -23.58 4.36
CA PRO A 448 9.74 -24.82 4.94
C PRO A 448 8.80 -26.03 4.78
N MET A 449 7.53 -25.83 4.42
CA MET A 449 6.51 -26.89 4.38
C MET A 449 5.83 -27.00 3.01
N ARG A 450 6.55 -27.49 1.99
CA ARG A 450 6.03 -27.77 0.62
C ARG A 450 5.12 -26.66 0.05
N GLY A 451 5.29 -25.42 0.48
CA GLY A 451 4.48 -24.31 0.03
C GLY A 451 5.05 -23.73 -1.26
N GLN A 452 4.26 -22.90 -1.92
CA GLN A 452 4.83 -22.02 -2.95
C GLN A 452 5.87 -21.10 -2.29
N PRO A 453 7.01 -20.84 -2.93
CA PRO A 453 7.90 -19.79 -2.48
C PRO A 453 7.16 -18.45 -2.50
N LEU A 454 7.43 -17.58 -1.53
CA LEU A 454 6.91 -16.22 -1.56
C LEU A 454 7.81 -15.40 -2.48
N ILE A 455 7.22 -14.85 -3.55
CA ILE A 455 7.95 -14.06 -4.55
C ILE A 455 7.39 -12.65 -4.57
N THR A 456 8.28 -11.66 -4.51
CA THR A 456 7.93 -10.24 -4.57
C THR A 456 8.94 -9.52 -5.44
N SER A 457 8.46 -8.90 -6.51
CA SER A 457 9.28 -8.25 -7.53
C SER A 457 8.98 -6.76 -7.64
N LEU A 458 10.04 -5.96 -7.67
CA LEU A 458 10.01 -4.52 -7.81
C LEU A 458 10.39 -4.09 -9.23
N PRO A 459 9.62 -3.19 -9.86
CA PRO A 459 9.93 -2.67 -11.19
C PRO A 459 11.14 -1.73 -11.18
N TYR A 460 11.35 -1.02 -10.07
CA TYR A 460 12.44 -0.10 -9.82
C TYR A 460 12.66 0.00 -8.31
N PHE A 461 13.83 0.50 -7.90
CA PHE A 461 14.16 0.76 -6.49
C PHE A 461 15.33 1.73 -6.38
N THR A 462 15.38 2.47 -5.28
CA THR A 462 16.60 3.16 -4.83
C THR A 462 17.33 2.29 -3.80
N PRO A 463 18.68 2.32 -3.72
CA PRO A 463 19.40 1.54 -2.73
C PRO A 463 18.94 1.82 -1.29
N SER A 464 18.78 3.08 -0.90
CA SER A 464 18.30 3.44 0.45
C SER A 464 16.89 2.89 0.77
N ARG A 465 15.99 2.82 -0.23
CA ARG A 465 14.68 2.17 -0.05
C ARG A 465 14.84 0.66 0.11
N LEU A 466 15.63 0.03 -0.75
CA LEU A 466 15.86 -1.41 -0.69
C LEU A 466 16.46 -1.82 0.67
N LEU A 467 17.45 -1.08 1.16
CA LEU A 467 18.12 -1.36 2.44
C LEU A 467 17.14 -1.31 3.62
N ARG A 468 16.25 -0.31 3.64
CA ARG A 468 15.18 -0.24 4.63
C ARG A 468 14.22 -1.42 4.52
N SER A 469 13.79 -1.78 3.32
CA SER A 469 12.93 -2.96 3.11
C SER A 469 13.59 -4.25 3.61
N LEU A 470 14.88 -4.44 3.35
CA LEU A 470 15.64 -5.58 3.85
C LEU A 470 15.75 -5.57 5.38
N TYR A 471 16.05 -4.41 5.98
CA TYR A 471 16.08 -4.27 7.44
C TYR A 471 14.72 -4.62 8.05
N THR A 472 13.64 -4.06 7.53
CA THR A 472 12.27 -4.29 7.97
C THR A 472 11.87 -5.77 7.85
N LEU A 473 12.32 -6.46 6.79
CA LEU A 473 12.09 -7.89 6.59
C LEU A 473 12.90 -8.76 7.57
N LEU A 474 14.16 -8.40 7.84
CA LEU A 474 15.10 -9.24 8.58
C LEU A 474 15.13 -8.97 10.09
N LYS A 475 14.75 -7.77 10.53
CA LYS A 475 14.73 -7.39 11.96
C LYS A 475 13.96 -8.39 12.84
N PRO A 476 12.75 -8.86 12.48
CA PRO A 476 12.03 -9.83 13.31
C PRO A 476 12.79 -11.15 13.44
N VAL A 477 13.45 -11.58 12.36
CA VAL A 477 14.27 -12.79 12.33
C VAL A 477 15.49 -12.64 13.24
N ALA A 478 16.14 -11.47 13.19
CA ALA A 478 17.28 -11.15 14.04
C ALA A 478 16.91 -11.18 15.53
N ALA A 479 15.74 -10.65 15.88
CA ALA A 479 15.23 -10.69 17.26
C ALA A 479 15.03 -12.13 17.74
N VAL A 480 14.43 -13.00 16.93
CA VAL A 480 14.23 -14.42 17.24
C VAL A 480 15.56 -15.16 17.37
N SER A 481 16.50 -14.95 16.44
CA SER A 481 17.83 -15.56 16.48
C SER A 481 18.63 -15.12 17.73
N GLY A 482 18.55 -13.84 18.10
CA GLY A 482 19.17 -13.32 19.32
C GLY A 482 18.58 -13.94 20.59
N ALA A 483 17.25 -14.09 20.65
CA ALA A 483 16.58 -14.74 21.77
C ALA A 483 16.99 -16.21 21.93
N LEU A 484 17.11 -16.96 20.83
CA LEU A 484 17.48 -18.38 20.81
C LEU A 484 18.94 -18.63 21.22
N THR A 485 19.86 -17.71 20.89
CA THR A 485 21.29 -17.85 21.21
C THR A 485 21.60 -17.48 22.67
N SER A 486 20.75 -16.67 23.31
CA SER A 486 20.88 -16.34 24.73
C SER A 486 20.52 -17.55 25.63
N SER A 487 21.54 -18.23 26.17
CA SER A 487 21.40 -19.46 26.97
C SER A 487 20.52 -19.34 28.23
N ALA A 488 20.27 -18.11 28.70
CA ALA A 488 19.40 -17.81 29.82
C ALA A 488 17.90 -17.96 29.48
N SER A 489 17.52 -18.04 28.19
CA SER A 489 16.12 -17.95 27.75
C SER A 489 15.47 -19.30 27.43
N ALA A 490 16.20 -20.42 27.46
CA ALA A 490 15.70 -21.76 27.08
C ALA A 490 14.54 -22.30 27.95
N ARG A 491 14.18 -21.61 29.04
CA ARG A 491 13.01 -21.92 29.88
C ARG A 491 11.87 -20.92 29.76
N ASP A 492 12.02 -19.84 28.99
CA ASP A 492 10.95 -18.86 28.81
C ASP A 492 9.97 -19.37 27.73
N PRO A 493 8.70 -19.67 28.08
CA PRO A 493 7.69 -20.08 27.10
C PRO A 493 7.48 -19.05 25.97
N ARG A 494 7.83 -17.77 26.19
CA ARG A 494 7.81 -16.74 25.15
C ARG A 494 8.81 -17.02 24.03
N VAL A 495 9.97 -17.58 24.36
CA VAL A 495 11.02 -17.94 23.38
C VAL A 495 10.58 -19.10 22.50
N SER A 496 9.83 -20.07 23.06
CA SER A 496 9.24 -21.15 22.28
C SER A 496 8.13 -20.65 21.33
N MET A 497 7.32 -19.70 21.79
CA MET A 497 6.31 -19.04 20.96
C MET A 497 6.97 -18.20 19.85
N LEU A 498 8.06 -17.48 20.16
CA LEU A 498 8.87 -16.73 19.21
C LEU A 498 9.50 -17.63 18.14
N ALA A 499 10.04 -18.80 18.53
CA ALA A 499 10.61 -19.76 17.58
C ALA A 499 9.57 -20.34 16.61
N LEU A 500 8.38 -20.67 17.11
CA LEU A 500 7.24 -21.07 16.28
C LEU A 500 6.81 -19.92 15.34
N SER A 501 6.75 -18.69 15.86
CA SER A 501 6.42 -17.49 15.07
C SER A 501 7.43 -17.25 13.95
N GLY A 502 8.73 -17.46 14.17
CA GLY A 502 9.79 -17.22 13.19
C GLY A 502 9.62 -18.03 11.89
N SER A 503 9.17 -19.29 12.00
CA SER A 503 8.82 -20.11 10.83
C SER A 503 7.51 -19.67 10.15
N GLN A 504 6.57 -19.11 10.93
CA GLN A 504 5.28 -18.62 10.45
C GLN A 504 5.39 -17.23 9.81
N LEU A 505 6.41 -16.43 10.15
CA LEU A 505 6.69 -15.14 9.51
C LEU A 505 6.72 -15.29 7.98
N PHE A 506 7.29 -16.38 7.49
CA PHE A 506 7.45 -16.64 6.06
C PHE A 506 6.32 -17.46 5.45
N GLY A 507 5.15 -17.51 6.10
CA GLY A 507 3.96 -18.20 5.60
C GLY A 507 3.02 -17.34 4.75
N SER A 508 3.21 -16.02 4.72
CA SER A 508 2.28 -15.07 4.12
C SER A 508 2.95 -14.13 3.14
N SER A 509 2.36 -13.92 1.96
CA SER A 509 2.89 -12.94 0.99
C SER A 509 2.76 -11.51 1.50
N ALA A 510 1.91 -11.27 2.52
CA ALA A 510 1.79 -9.98 3.19
C ALA A 510 3.12 -9.50 3.82
N LEU A 511 3.98 -10.42 4.28
CA LEU A 511 5.26 -10.06 4.88
C LEU A 511 6.19 -9.34 3.89
N PRO A 512 6.62 -9.95 2.77
CA PRO A 512 7.45 -9.24 1.80
C PRO A 512 6.69 -8.06 1.17
N HIS A 513 5.37 -8.17 0.98
CA HIS A 513 4.55 -7.06 0.51
C HIS A 513 4.69 -5.82 1.42
N ALA A 514 4.50 -5.97 2.73
CA ALA A 514 4.70 -4.87 3.68
C ALA A 514 6.13 -4.35 3.62
N ALA A 515 7.13 -5.22 3.75
CA ALA A 515 8.54 -4.81 3.79
C ALA A 515 8.96 -3.98 2.55
N PHE A 516 8.47 -4.34 1.35
CA PHE A 516 8.88 -3.69 0.11
C PHE A 516 7.98 -2.53 -0.35
N THR A 517 6.82 -2.32 0.28
CA THR A 517 5.88 -1.25 -0.12
C THR A 517 5.62 -0.19 0.92
N THR A 518 5.78 -0.50 2.21
CA THR A 518 5.52 0.47 3.26
C THR A 518 6.71 1.41 3.40
N TRP A 519 6.45 2.70 3.25
CA TRP A 519 7.41 3.76 3.49
C TRP A 519 7.08 4.48 4.79
N PHE A 520 8.03 4.60 5.73
CA PHE A 520 7.88 5.45 6.92
C PHE A 520 8.26 6.89 6.55
N GLY A 521 7.27 7.79 6.51
CA GLY A 521 7.45 9.19 6.13
C GLY A 521 8.61 9.91 6.84
N ASP A 522 8.77 9.65 8.14
CA ASP A 522 9.75 10.33 9.00
C ASP A 522 11.13 9.65 9.05
N ALA A 523 11.25 8.41 8.56
CA ALA A 523 12.52 7.66 8.56
C ALA A 523 13.14 7.66 7.16
N ALA A 524 13.96 8.68 6.90
CA ALA A 524 14.70 8.80 5.65
C ALA A 524 15.78 7.69 5.49
N THR A 525 16.25 7.11 6.61
CA THR A 525 17.39 6.19 6.67
C THR A 525 17.09 4.88 7.44
N VAL A 526 17.91 3.85 7.27
CA VAL A 526 17.86 2.60 8.08
C VAL A 526 18.19 2.92 9.53
N THR A 527 19.14 3.81 9.77
CA THR A 527 19.55 4.24 11.11
C THR A 527 18.40 4.95 11.83
N ASP A 528 17.61 5.77 11.12
CA ASP A 528 16.37 6.33 11.66
C ASP A 528 15.36 5.23 12.00
N ALA A 529 15.19 4.24 11.13
CA ALA A 529 14.29 3.11 11.41
C ALA A 529 14.72 2.31 12.64
N ILE A 530 16.03 2.09 12.83
CA ILE A 530 16.60 1.47 14.04
C ILE A 530 16.33 2.34 15.26
N ARG A 531 16.63 3.64 15.19
CA ARG A 531 16.42 4.57 16.31
C ARG A 531 14.96 4.67 16.72
N VAL A 532 14.05 4.75 15.76
CA VAL A 532 12.59 4.71 15.98
C VAL A 532 12.18 3.38 16.59
N ALA A 533 12.79 2.27 16.15
CA ALA A 533 12.53 0.95 16.71
C ALA A 533 13.01 0.79 18.15
N GLU A 534 14.15 1.37 18.52
CA GLU A 534 14.80 1.22 19.83
C GLU A 534 14.27 2.20 20.89
N GLY A 535 13.78 3.38 20.49
CA GLY A 535 13.47 4.49 21.39
C GLY A 535 12.00 4.68 21.77
N GLN A 536 11.07 3.90 21.22
CA GLN A 536 9.63 4.07 21.46
C GLN A 536 9.00 2.81 22.03
N GLU A 537 8.15 2.98 23.06
CA GLU A 537 7.32 1.90 23.58
C GLU A 537 6.54 1.26 22.41
N PRO A 538 6.35 -0.08 22.43
CA PRO A 538 5.49 -0.75 21.47
C PRO A 538 4.15 -0.04 21.48
N ASP A 539 3.76 0.55 20.36
CA ASP A 539 2.46 1.20 20.28
C ASP A 539 1.42 0.09 20.48
N PRO A 540 0.68 0.10 21.60
CA PRO A 540 -0.20 -1.02 21.94
C PRO A 540 -1.44 -1.06 21.03
N SER A 541 -1.65 -0.02 20.22
CA SER A 541 -2.61 -0.01 19.13
C SER A 541 -2.01 -0.43 17.78
N GLY A 542 -0.68 -0.55 17.67
CA GLY A 542 0.06 -1.02 16.49
C GLY A 542 0.24 0.02 15.38
N LEU A 543 0.32 1.33 15.71
CA LEU A 543 0.03 2.43 14.77
C LEU A 543 1.23 3.11 14.15
N ARG A 544 2.32 2.39 13.93
CA ARG A 544 3.29 2.93 12.96
C ARG A 544 2.74 2.95 11.53
N ALA A 545 1.59 2.30 11.29
CA ALA A 545 0.71 2.48 10.13
C ALA A 545 0.42 3.96 9.81
N ASN A 546 0.46 4.86 10.80
CA ASN A 546 0.20 6.29 10.63
C ASN A 546 1.25 7.03 9.79
N THR A 547 2.30 6.35 9.36
CA THR A 547 3.35 6.93 8.52
C THR A 547 3.57 6.14 7.24
N GLN A 548 2.79 5.07 7.02
CA GLN A 548 2.98 4.13 5.92
C GLN A 548 2.32 4.65 4.64
N ARG A 549 3.17 5.10 3.71
CA ARG A 549 2.77 5.35 2.32
C ARG A 549 2.97 4.08 1.50
N ILE A 550 1.97 3.70 0.70
CA ILE A 550 2.08 2.59 -0.24
C ILE A 550 2.48 3.11 -1.61
N MET A 551 3.63 2.65 -2.09
CA MET A 551 4.25 3.19 -3.31
C MET A 551 3.86 2.46 -4.58
N LEU A 552 3.51 1.18 -4.46
CA LEU A 552 3.13 0.28 -5.54
C LEU A 552 2.54 -0.99 -4.94
N ILE A 553 1.87 -1.79 -5.77
CA ILE A 553 1.46 -3.17 -5.45
C ILE A 553 2.45 -4.12 -6.13
N PRO A 554 3.26 -4.87 -5.36
CA PRO A 554 4.29 -5.73 -5.91
C PRO A 554 3.65 -6.89 -6.67
N GLN A 555 4.36 -7.35 -7.69
CA GLN A 555 3.96 -8.50 -8.49
C GLN A 555 4.91 -9.66 -8.22
N ALA A 556 4.47 -10.89 -8.43
CA ALA A 556 5.39 -12.01 -8.49
C ALA A 556 5.88 -12.18 -9.94
N SER A 557 7.19 -12.28 -10.12
CA SER A 557 7.83 -12.55 -11.41
C SER A 557 8.37 -13.98 -11.46
N THR A 558 8.23 -14.62 -12.62
CA THR A 558 9.02 -15.82 -12.98
C THR A 558 10.27 -15.48 -13.80
N SER A 559 10.43 -14.22 -14.21
CA SER A 559 11.71 -13.75 -14.74
C SER A 559 12.68 -13.57 -13.57
N TRP A 560 13.86 -14.17 -13.73
CA TRP A 560 15.00 -14.04 -12.81
C TRP A 560 16.01 -13.01 -13.29
N ASP A 561 15.55 -12.06 -14.12
CA ASP A 561 16.35 -10.92 -14.54
C ASP A 561 16.45 -9.91 -13.40
N GLY A 562 17.45 -9.02 -13.49
CA GLY A 562 17.74 -8.04 -12.44
C GLY A 562 18.43 -8.65 -11.22
N TRP A 563 18.24 -8.00 -10.07
CA TRP A 563 18.81 -8.41 -8.80
C TRP A 563 17.90 -9.40 -8.07
N LEU A 564 18.48 -10.42 -7.47
CA LEU A 564 17.78 -11.47 -6.74
C LEU A 564 18.20 -11.47 -5.28
N LEU A 565 17.23 -11.46 -4.38
CA LEU A 565 17.42 -11.76 -2.96
C LEU A 565 16.78 -13.11 -2.65
N MET A 566 17.59 -14.06 -2.22
CA MET A 566 17.16 -15.41 -1.88
C MET A 566 17.27 -15.59 -0.38
N ILE A 567 16.16 -15.93 0.27
CA ILE A 567 16.08 -16.20 1.70
C ILE A 567 15.49 -17.60 1.88
N GLN A 568 16.24 -18.49 2.50
CA GLN A 568 15.74 -19.76 3.00
C GLN A 568 15.70 -19.66 4.52
N PRO A 569 14.52 -19.54 5.13
CA PRO A 569 14.37 -19.59 6.58
C PRO A 569 14.87 -20.95 7.11
N PRO A 570 15.46 -20.98 8.32
CA PRO A 570 15.85 -22.24 8.94
C PRO A 570 14.63 -23.14 9.12
N SER A 571 14.78 -24.43 8.81
CA SER A 571 13.75 -25.44 8.98
C SER A 571 14.33 -26.75 9.48
N TYR A 572 13.47 -27.70 9.85
CA TYR A 572 13.91 -29.04 10.25
C TYR A 572 14.68 -29.79 9.14
N PHE A 573 14.43 -29.45 7.87
CA PHE A 573 14.94 -30.20 6.72
C PHE A 573 16.01 -29.46 5.92
N SER A 574 16.06 -28.13 6.05
CA SER A 574 16.95 -27.28 5.27
C SER A 574 17.62 -26.24 6.19
N PRO A 575 18.94 -26.05 6.09
CA PRO A 575 19.63 -24.98 6.80
C PRO A 575 19.10 -23.61 6.35
N ALA A 576 19.36 -22.60 7.18
CA ALA A 576 19.14 -21.23 6.75
C ALA A 576 20.03 -20.90 5.55
N GLY A 577 19.52 -20.07 4.64
CA GLY A 577 20.21 -19.69 3.41
C GLY A 577 19.96 -18.23 3.08
N PHE A 578 21.01 -17.51 2.70
CA PHE A 578 20.92 -16.14 2.22
C PHE A 578 21.86 -15.90 1.05
N ALA A 579 21.37 -15.25 0.00
CA ALA A 579 22.25 -14.68 -1.02
C ALA A 579 21.60 -13.50 -1.73
N ILE A 580 22.48 -12.59 -2.16
CA ILE A 580 22.16 -11.57 -3.15
C ILE A 580 22.87 -12.00 -4.44
N ALA A 581 22.13 -12.12 -5.53
CA ALA A 581 22.67 -12.60 -6.79
C ALA A 581 22.14 -11.77 -7.96
N ARG A 582 22.81 -11.90 -9.11
CA ARG A 582 22.27 -11.47 -10.40
C ARG A 582 22.65 -12.50 -11.46
N LYS A 583 21.83 -12.61 -12.50
CA LYS A 583 22.15 -13.45 -13.65
C LYS A 583 23.37 -12.88 -14.38
N ARG A 584 24.35 -13.73 -14.70
CA ARG A 584 25.50 -13.29 -15.52
C ARG A 584 25.04 -12.93 -16.93
N PRO A 585 25.62 -11.87 -17.54
CA PRO A 585 25.39 -11.60 -18.95
C PRO A 585 25.70 -12.86 -19.76
N VAL A 586 24.71 -13.35 -20.50
CA VAL A 586 24.89 -14.55 -21.33
C VAL A 586 25.91 -14.21 -22.42
N VAL A 587 27.10 -14.76 -22.31
CA VAL A 587 28.05 -14.76 -23.43
C VAL A 587 27.48 -15.72 -24.46
N PRO A 588 27.17 -15.27 -25.70
CA PRO A 588 26.58 -16.14 -26.71
C PRO A 588 27.50 -17.33 -26.97
N SER A 589 27.05 -18.52 -26.55
CA SER A 589 27.71 -19.80 -26.80
C SER A 589 27.02 -20.51 -27.95
N THR A 590 27.79 -21.17 -28.81
CA THR A 590 27.27 -21.97 -29.93
C THR A 590 26.88 -23.40 -29.53
N ASP A 591 27.12 -23.80 -28.29
CA ASP A 591 26.85 -25.16 -27.80
C ASP A 591 25.46 -25.24 -27.13
N ALA A 592 24.56 -26.05 -27.69
CA ALA A 592 23.17 -26.19 -27.24
C ALA A 592 23.04 -26.78 -25.82
N GLU A 593 23.94 -27.68 -25.40
CA GLU A 593 23.93 -28.20 -24.01
C GLU A 593 24.42 -27.15 -23.01
N ALA A 594 25.31 -26.25 -23.44
CA ALA A 594 25.72 -25.12 -22.64
C ALA A 594 24.59 -24.10 -22.46
N VAL A 595 23.67 -23.96 -23.42
CA VAL A 595 22.56 -22.99 -23.37
C VAL A 595 21.55 -23.32 -22.27
N GLU A 596 21.21 -24.59 -22.07
CA GLU A 596 20.23 -24.98 -21.04
C GLU A 596 20.82 -24.86 -19.62
N ASN A 597 22.10 -25.20 -19.45
CA ASN A 597 22.80 -25.02 -18.17
C ASN A 597 23.17 -23.56 -17.88
N ALA A 598 23.44 -22.74 -18.92
CA ALA A 598 23.73 -21.31 -18.77
C ALA A 598 22.48 -20.47 -18.41
N ALA A 599 21.28 -21.04 -18.53
CA ALA A 599 20.03 -20.31 -18.26
C ALA A 599 19.94 -19.75 -16.84
N LEU A 600 20.67 -20.35 -15.88
CA LEU A 600 20.76 -19.94 -14.48
C LEU A 600 22.21 -19.68 -14.02
N ASP A 601 23.12 -19.21 -14.88
CA ASP A 601 24.45 -18.79 -14.38
C ASP A 601 24.30 -17.54 -13.49
N LEU A 602 24.50 -17.71 -12.18
CA LEU A 602 24.33 -16.67 -11.16
C LEU A 602 25.68 -16.21 -10.61
N GLU A 603 25.86 -14.90 -10.58
CA GLU A 603 26.90 -14.24 -9.80
C GLU A 603 26.32 -13.92 -8.42
N VAL A 604 26.95 -14.45 -7.36
CA VAL A 604 26.56 -14.19 -5.96
C VAL A 604 27.49 -13.13 -5.38
N PHE A 605 26.91 -12.20 -4.62
CA PHE A 605 27.59 -11.04 -4.07
C PHE A 605 27.62 -11.08 -2.54
N SER A 606 28.73 -10.61 -1.98
CA SER A 606 28.70 -10.13 -0.60
C SER A 606 27.84 -8.86 -0.53
N PHE A 607 27.30 -8.54 0.65
CA PHE A 607 26.49 -7.34 0.80
C PHE A 607 27.26 -6.04 0.46
N PRO A 608 28.54 -5.84 0.87
CA PRO A 608 29.32 -4.69 0.41
C PRO A 608 29.58 -4.65 -1.09
N ASP A 609 29.87 -5.80 -1.72
CA ASP A 609 30.09 -5.86 -3.17
C ASP A 609 28.81 -5.54 -3.94
N PHE A 610 27.65 -5.96 -3.42
CA PHE A 610 26.35 -5.59 -3.96
C PHE A 610 26.15 -4.07 -3.97
N ILE A 611 26.39 -3.39 -2.85
CA ILE A 611 26.26 -1.91 -2.78
C ILE A 611 27.19 -1.22 -3.76
N ARG A 612 28.47 -1.62 -3.80
CA ARG A 612 29.44 -1.08 -4.76
C ARG A 612 28.98 -1.27 -6.21
N THR A 613 28.44 -2.44 -6.53
CA THR A 613 27.95 -2.73 -7.88
C THR A 613 26.73 -1.87 -8.24
N LEU A 614 25.82 -1.61 -7.30
CA LEU A 614 24.69 -0.70 -7.52
C LEU A 614 25.15 0.74 -7.84
N GLU A 615 26.18 1.22 -7.14
CA GLU A 615 26.79 2.53 -7.41
C GLU A 615 27.45 2.57 -8.80
N GLU A 616 28.18 1.52 -9.17
CA GLU A 616 28.79 1.36 -10.51
C GLU A 616 27.72 1.33 -11.64
N GLU A 617 26.53 0.81 -11.36
CA GLU A 617 25.39 0.86 -12.28
C GLU A 617 24.82 2.28 -12.48
N GLY A 618 25.17 3.21 -11.59
CA GLY A 618 24.71 4.60 -11.58
C GLY A 618 23.55 4.88 -10.63
N ARG A 619 23.28 3.99 -9.66
CA ARG A 619 22.25 4.24 -8.64
C ARG A 619 22.80 5.16 -7.55
N PRO A 620 21.94 5.96 -6.88
CA PRO A 620 22.37 6.80 -5.76
C PRO A 620 22.97 5.96 -4.62
N ALA A 621 24.16 6.32 -4.15
CA ALA A 621 24.80 5.66 -3.02
C ALA A 621 23.94 5.78 -1.76
N PRO A 622 23.66 4.68 -1.03
CA PRO A 622 23.01 4.75 0.27
C PRO A 622 23.95 5.33 1.32
N PRO A 623 23.44 5.85 2.45
CA PRO A 623 24.29 6.26 3.58
C PRO A 623 25.15 5.10 4.08
N ALA A 624 26.44 5.35 4.34
CA ALA A 624 27.37 4.30 4.78
C ALA A 624 26.98 3.68 6.13
N GLU A 625 26.38 4.47 7.01
CA GLU A 625 25.83 4.02 8.30
C GLU A 625 24.69 3.00 8.12
N ASP A 626 23.80 3.22 7.15
CA ASP A 626 22.70 2.31 6.83
C ASP A 626 23.22 0.98 6.28
N VAL A 627 24.26 1.04 5.44
CA VAL A 627 24.95 -0.14 4.92
C VAL A 627 25.56 -0.93 6.08
N ALA A 628 26.30 -0.27 6.98
CA ALA A 628 26.93 -0.94 8.12
C ALA A 628 25.90 -1.57 9.07
N ALA A 629 24.82 -0.85 9.35
CA ALA A 629 23.74 -1.32 10.22
C ALA A 629 23.04 -2.56 9.65
N LEU A 630 22.65 -2.53 8.36
CA LEU A 630 22.03 -3.69 7.72
C LEU A 630 23.00 -4.88 7.60
N ALA A 631 24.28 -4.63 7.31
CA ALA A 631 25.28 -5.69 7.26
C ALA A 631 25.37 -6.43 8.60
N SER A 632 25.32 -5.70 9.73
CA SER A 632 25.29 -6.30 11.06
C SER A 632 24.04 -7.15 11.32
N VAL A 633 22.88 -6.75 10.80
CA VAL A 633 21.64 -7.53 10.89
C VAL A 633 21.71 -8.77 10.01
N ILE A 634 22.24 -8.67 8.79
CA ILE A 634 22.41 -9.82 7.90
C ILE A 634 23.37 -10.83 8.54
N GLU A 635 24.49 -10.39 9.11
CA GLU A 635 25.46 -11.30 9.75
C GLU A 635 24.88 -12.00 10.98
N SER A 636 24.02 -11.33 11.76
CA SER A 636 23.39 -11.94 12.95
C SER A 636 22.32 -12.98 12.59
N VAL A 637 21.64 -12.79 11.45
CA VAL A 637 20.60 -13.72 10.96
C VAL A 637 21.20 -14.84 10.11
N PHE A 638 22.14 -14.49 9.24
CA PHE A 638 22.75 -15.35 8.23
C PHE A 638 24.28 -15.22 8.29
N PRO A 639 24.92 -15.94 9.23
CA PRO A 639 26.37 -16.00 9.30
C PRO A 639 26.96 -16.56 8.01
N ALA A 640 28.28 -16.38 7.81
CA ALA A 640 28.95 -16.74 6.57
C ALA A 640 28.71 -18.19 6.08
N ASP A 641 28.52 -19.15 6.98
CA ASP A 641 28.23 -20.57 6.68
C ASP A 641 26.75 -20.83 6.30
N ALA A 642 25.85 -19.88 6.57
CA ALA A 642 24.45 -19.91 6.15
C ALA A 642 24.20 -19.13 4.84
N ARG A 643 25.26 -18.80 4.09
CA ARG A 643 25.15 -18.11 2.80
C ARG A 643 25.20 -19.09 1.65
N PHE A 644 24.36 -18.87 0.65
CA PHE A 644 24.46 -19.66 -0.58
C PHE A 644 25.73 -19.27 -1.33
N ASP A 645 26.46 -20.26 -1.84
CA ASP A 645 27.37 -20.05 -2.95
C ASP A 645 26.57 -20.03 -4.27
N SER A 646 27.25 -19.84 -5.41
CA SER A 646 26.59 -19.83 -6.72
C SER A 646 25.83 -21.14 -7.00
N ALA A 647 26.32 -22.30 -6.55
CA ALA A 647 25.67 -23.58 -6.81
C ALA A 647 24.39 -23.73 -5.97
N GLY A 648 24.45 -23.42 -4.68
CA GLY A 648 23.31 -23.45 -3.76
C GLY A 648 22.23 -22.44 -4.16
N ALA A 649 22.62 -21.25 -4.64
CA ALA A 649 21.69 -20.27 -5.17
C ALA A 649 20.94 -20.80 -6.40
N VAL A 650 21.63 -21.47 -7.32
CA VAL A 650 21.02 -22.09 -8.50
C VAL A 650 20.10 -23.24 -8.13
N GLU A 651 20.49 -24.08 -7.18
CA GLU A 651 19.65 -25.17 -6.68
C GLU A 651 18.36 -24.64 -6.04
N PHE A 652 18.48 -23.63 -5.18
CA PHE A 652 17.35 -22.94 -4.56
C PHE A 652 16.38 -22.37 -5.61
N LEU A 653 16.89 -21.69 -6.65
CA LEU A 653 16.02 -21.18 -7.74
C LEU A 653 15.33 -22.30 -8.51
N LYS A 654 16.04 -23.41 -8.80
CA LYS A 654 15.44 -24.57 -9.48
C LYS A 654 14.28 -25.15 -8.67
N GLU A 655 14.45 -25.28 -7.36
CA GLU A 655 13.38 -25.71 -6.46
C GLU A 655 12.21 -24.73 -6.46
N ALA A 656 12.48 -23.43 -6.29
CA ALA A 656 11.46 -22.39 -6.33
C ALA A 656 10.66 -22.38 -7.65
N MET A 657 11.34 -22.57 -8.79
CA MET A 657 10.72 -22.71 -10.11
C MET A 657 9.85 -23.96 -10.21
N MET A 658 10.35 -25.10 -9.72
CA MET A 658 9.62 -26.37 -9.74
C MET A 658 8.35 -26.26 -8.91
N MET A 659 8.44 -25.71 -7.70
CA MET A 659 7.29 -25.50 -6.81
C MET A 659 6.28 -24.52 -7.43
N SER A 660 6.75 -23.40 -7.99
CA SER A 660 5.86 -22.42 -8.64
C SER A 660 5.08 -23.04 -9.80
N ARG A 661 5.71 -23.90 -10.60
CA ARG A 661 5.03 -24.65 -11.69
C ARG A 661 4.06 -25.70 -11.16
N ALA A 662 4.44 -26.44 -10.12
CA ALA A 662 3.61 -27.49 -9.54
C ALA A 662 2.30 -26.94 -8.96
N PHE A 663 2.36 -25.80 -8.27
CA PHE A 663 1.21 -25.22 -7.58
C PHE A 663 0.46 -24.16 -8.40
N GLY A 664 1.09 -23.51 -9.38
CA GLY A 664 0.45 -22.49 -10.22
C GLY A 664 -0.57 -23.03 -11.24
N SER A 665 -0.63 -24.35 -11.42
CA SER A 665 -1.54 -25.02 -12.38
C SER A 665 -2.92 -25.40 -11.82
N PHE A 666 -3.17 -25.15 -10.53
CA PHE A 666 -4.44 -25.47 -9.88
C PHE A 666 -5.47 -24.33 -9.92
#